data_AF-A0A1Y0HU46-F1
#
_entry.id   AF-A0A1Y0HU46-F1
#
_cell.length_a   1.000
_cell.length_b   1.000
_cell.length_c   1.000
_cell.angle_alpha   90.00
_cell.angle_beta   90.00
_cell.angle_gamma   90.00
#
_symmetry.space_group_name_H-M   'P 1'
#
loop_
_entity.id
_entity.type
_entity.pdbx_description
1 polymer ?
#
loop_
_entity_poly.entity_id
_entity_poly.type
_entity_poly.pdbx_seq_one_letter_code
_entity_poly.pdbx_strand_id
1 'polypeptide(L)'
;MRGLPRWVLVPALLGALFVVVPVAAMVARVELAPGPDGTGGFWALVTSPTALDALGLSLRTALVATLCCVLLGTPMALVLARTTFPGQRVARALVLLPLVLPPVVGGIALLHTFGRRGLIGQHLEVLGIEIAFTTTAVVLAQTFVALPFLVLSLEGALRTQDTRLEDVAATLGARPTTVLRRVTLPRVLPGLLSGAVLAFARALGEFGATITFAGALQGVTQTLPLEIYLQRSADPDAAVALSFVLVVVAVLITAAVHGPRVLGGPDARTARPRRGTRDARASGTLPDGGRLVREDVSPRSSDARATAAAADPTSRTGGAPAALAVRAVVPDRGLDVDLALAPGEVVAVLGANGAGKSTLVQVVAGLLPPGDVHDARVAVGDDDVTRVAPRRRRLAWLSQRPLLFENLSVEDNVAFGLRARGVPRTRARREARAALGHVGAADLAPRRATDLSGGQAQRVAIARALVTDPRVLLLDEPLASLDVGVAQHVRSVLHHAQRERPRTTLLVTHDLLDVLLLADRVVVLEDGHVVEDGPVDQVLTRPRSRFAARLAGVNLLAGSVVHVAVPEPVTVGSLGTESGGPGVDGADAALAPTDAAPDAEAAAREATLVVDGTEVRVRGTAGEPFAAGDGAVAVFEPRTVAVHRATPEGSPRNAYRVVVTSVEPHGPLLRVWGRVAGEDRGGQAAVTTTAVGHDAPHLAADLTPRAVAELRLTPGERVWFVVKAAEVRIHPH
;
A
#
# COMPACT_ATOMS: atom_id res chain seq x y z
N MET A 1 15.25 -14.82 20.06
CA MET A 1 15.13 -16.28 20.32
C MET A 1 13.90 -16.66 21.18
N ARG A 2 12.84 -15.85 21.23
CA ARG A 2 11.58 -16.23 21.92
C ARG A 2 10.60 -16.71 20.85
N GLY A 3 10.23 -18.00 20.86
CA GLY A 3 9.21 -18.57 19.97
C GLY A 3 9.55 -19.90 19.31
N LEU A 4 10.81 -20.37 19.32
CA LEU A 4 11.17 -21.65 18.72
C LEU A 4 11.08 -22.81 19.73
N PRO A 5 10.53 -23.98 19.35
CA PRO A 5 10.59 -25.17 20.18
C PRO A 5 12.05 -25.59 20.45
N ARG A 6 12.38 -25.88 21.71
CA ARG A 6 13.77 -26.19 22.11
C ARG A 6 14.35 -27.42 21.40
N TRP A 7 13.51 -28.37 20.98
CA TRP A 7 13.97 -29.58 20.29
C TRP A 7 14.62 -29.26 18.93
N VAL A 8 14.28 -28.14 18.29
CA VAL A 8 14.88 -27.70 17.01
C VAL A 8 16.36 -27.36 17.17
N LEU A 9 16.81 -27.02 18.39
CA LEU A 9 18.21 -26.70 18.65
C LEU A 9 19.12 -27.92 18.45
N VAL A 10 18.64 -29.13 18.73
CA VAL A 10 19.42 -30.37 18.59
C VAL A 10 19.80 -30.64 17.12
N PRO A 11 18.86 -30.76 16.16
CA PRO A 11 19.21 -30.96 14.76
C PRO A 11 19.96 -29.76 14.17
N ALA A 12 19.68 -28.53 14.62
CA ALA A 12 20.44 -27.35 14.20
C ALA A 12 21.92 -27.43 14.65
N LEU A 13 22.18 -27.84 15.89
CA LEU A 13 23.54 -28.05 16.40
C LEU A 13 24.24 -29.19 15.66
N LEU A 14 23.55 -30.31 15.43
CA LEU A 14 24.10 -31.43 14.65
C LEU A 14 24.46 -30.99 13.23
N GLY A 15 23.59 -30.21 12.58
CA GLY A 15 23.88 -29.62 11.27
C GLY A 15 25.09 -28.68 11.29
N ALA A 16 25.22 -27.83 12.32
CA ALA A 16 26.38 -26.96 12.48
C ALA A 16 27.68 -27.76 12.70
N LEU A 17 27.65 -28.77 13.57
CA LEU A 17 28.80 -29.65 13.83
C LEU A 17 29.20 -30.42 12.56
N PHE A 18 28.25 -30.90 11.78
CA PHE A 18 28.51 -31.61 10.51
C PHE A 18 29.31 -30.75 9.50
N VAL A 19 29.07 -29.44 9.49
CA VAL A 19 29.81 -28.50 8.63
C VAL A 19 31.17 -28.11 9.22
N VAL A 20 31.22 -27.85 10.54
CA VAL A 20 32.42 -27.30 11.20
C VAL A 20 33.48 -28.36 11.48
N VAL A 21 33.09 -29.57 11.88
CA VAL A 21 34.03 -30.63 12.30
C VAL A 21 35.00 -31.04 11.19
N PRO A 22 34.60 -31.27 9.93
CA PRO A 22 35.53 -31.60 8.85
C PRO A 22 36.57 -30.49 8.61
N VAL A 23 36.15 -29.23 8.67
CA VAL A 23 37.05 -28.08 8.54
C VAL A 23 38.04 -28.05 9.71
N ALA A 24 37.56 -28.20 10.95
CA ALA A 24 38.40 -28.24 12.14
C ALA A 24 39.41 -29.41 12.11
N ALA A 25 38.98 -30.59 11.63
CA ALA A 25 39.85 -31.75 11.46
C ALA A 25 40.93 -31.51 10.41
N MET A 26 40.60 -30.80 9.32
CA MET A 26 41.58 -30.39 8.31
C MET A 26 42.61 -29.42 8.92
N VAL A 27 42.17 -28.40 9.68
CA VAL A 27 43.06 -27.45 10.37
C VAL A 27 44.00 -28.19 11.34
N ALA A 28 43.49 -29.17 12.08
CA ALA A 28 44.28 -29.92 13.05
C ALA A 28 45.37 -30.80 12.42
N ARG A 29 45.28 -31.12 11.12
CA ARG A 29 46.27 -31.89 10.37
C ARG A 29 47.34 -31.04 9.69
N VAL A 30 47.23 -29.71 9.73
CA VAL A 30 48.21 -28.82 9.10
C VAL A 30 49.44 -28.68 10.00
N GLU A 31 50.58 -29.21 9.56
CA GLU A 31 51.87 -29.03 10.23
C GLU A 31 52.47 -27.66 9.84
N LEU A 32 52.50 -26.74 10.82
CA LEU A 32 52.96 -25.35 10.62
C LEU A 32 54.49 -25.19 10.69
N ALA A 33 55.18 -26.13 11.35
CA ALA A 33 56.63 -26.07 11.54
C ALA A 33 57.38 -26.68 10.34
N PRO A 34 58.55 -26.14 9.97
CA PRO A 34 59.41 -26.81 8.99
C PRO A 34 59.86 -28.18 9.50
N GLY A 35 60.00 -29.15 8.59
CA GLY A 35 60.61 -30.44 8.92
C GLY A 35 62.06 -30.30 9.42
N PRO A 36 62.62 -31.33 10.07
CA PRO A 36 64.00 -31.32 10.59
C PRO A 36 65.07 -31.01 9.52
N ASP A 37 64.74 -31.17 8.24
CA ASP A 37 65.63 -30.98 7.09
C ASP A 37 65.47 -29.58 6.45
N GLY A 38 64.63 -28.70 7.01
CA GLY A 38 64.27 -27.40 6.43
C GLY A 38 63.33 -27.48 5.20
N THR A 39 63.06 -28.70 4.72
CA THR A 39 62.07 -29.04 3.69
C THR A 39 60.79 -29.59 4.33
N GLY A 40 59.64 -29.25 3.76
CA GLY A 40 58.33 -29.58 4.35
C GLY A 40 57.91 -28.58 5.42
N GLY A 41 56.60 -28.36 5.55
CA GLY A 41 55.98 -27.34 6.40
C GLY A 41 55.01 -26.45 5.62
N PHE A 42 53.90 -26.06 6.26
CA PHE A 42 52.79 -25.32 5.62
C PHE A 42 53.25 -24.15 4.74
N TRP A 43 54.16 -23.32 5.25
CA TRP A 43 54.61 -22.12 4.53
C TRP A 43 55.43 -22.44 3.28
N ALA A 44 56.23 -23.52 3.28
CA ALA A 44 57.00 -23.93 2.11
C ALA A 44 56.10 -24.50 1.01
N LEU A 45 55.06 -25.26 1.39
CA LEU A 45 54.10 -25.86 0.46
C LEU A 45 53.21 -24.80 -0.21
N VAL A 46 52.75 -23.82 0.56
CA VAL A 46 51.86 -22.74 0.07
C VAL A 46 52.61 -21.65 -0.70
N THR A 47 53.90 -21.43 -0.42
CA THR A 47 54.73 -20.46 -1.17
C THR A 47 55.45 -21.08 -2.37
N SER A 48 55.16 -22.34 -2.70
CA SER A 48 55.69 -22.97 -3.91
C SER A 48 55.22 -22.23 -5.17
N PRO A 49 56.04 -22.17 -6.25
CA PRO A 49 55.67 -21.46 -7.48
C PRO A 49 54.35 -21.96 -8.08
N THR A 50 54.12 -23.26 -8.09
CA THR A 50 52.88 -23.90 -8.56
C THR A 50 51.65 -23.47 -7.75
N ALA A 51 51.77 -23.43 -6.42
CA ALA A 51 50.70 -23.00 -5.53
C ALA A 51 50.35 -21.52 -5.71
N LEU A 52 51.36 -20.65 -5.83
CA LEU A 52 51.17 -19.22 -6.03
C LEU A 52 50.55 -18.92 -7.40
N ASP A 53 51.00 -19.61 -8.46
CA ASP A 53 50.42 -19.50 -9.80
C ASP A 53 48.95 -19.95 -9.80
N ALA A 54 48.65 -21.11 -9.19
CA ALA A 54 47.29 -21.64 -9.10
C ALA A 54 46.36 -20.74 -8.27
N LEU A 55 46.83 -20.21 -7.13
CA LEU A 55 46.08 -19.28 -6.27
C LEU A 55 45.82 -17.96 -7.01
N GLY A 56 46.85 -17.37 -7.62
CA GLY A 56 46.74 -16.13 -8.38
C GLY A 56 45.79 -16.25 -9.57
N LEU A 57 45.91 -17.35 -10.33
CA LEU A 57 44.99 -17.66 -11.42
C LEU A 57 43.55 -17.82 -10.94
N SER A 58 43.34 -18.54 -9.82
CA SER A 58 42.00 -18.77 -9.27
C SER A 58 41.32 -17.49 -8.82
N LEU A 59 42.04 -16.60 -8.13
CA LEU A 59 41.50 -15.32 -7.70
C LEU A 59 41.15 -14.43 -8.89
N ARG A 60 42.05 -14.32 -9.89
CA ARG A 60 41.81 -13.52 -11.10
C ARG A 60 40.63 -14.06 -11.90
N THR A 61 40.59 -15.35 -12.17
CA THR A 61 39.50 -15.99 -12.94
C THR A 61 38.17 -15.89 -12.21
N ALA A 62 38.13 -16.14 -10.89
CA ALA A 62 36.90 -16.00 -10.11
C ALA A 62 36.40 -14.55 -10.04
N LEU A 63 37.29 -13.55 -9.93
CA LEU A 63 36.91 -12.13 -9.99
C LEU A 63 36.30 -11.76 -11.34
N VAL A 64 36.95 -12.15 -12.45
CA VAL A 64 36.45 -11.89 -13.80
C VAL A 64 35.13 -12.63 -14.03
N ALA A 65 35.04 -13.90 -13.64
CA ALA A 65 33.80 -14.68 -13.75
C ALA A 65 32.65 -14.06 -12.94
N THR A 66 32.94 -13.51 -11.76
CA THR A 66 31.96 -12.79 -10.94
C THR A 66 31.52 -11.49 -11.61
N LEU A 67 32.45 -10.75 -12.22
CA LEU A 67 32.10 -9.56 -13.01
C LEU A 67 31.21 -9.94 -14.21
N CYS A 68 31.53 -10.99 -14.94
CA CYS A 68 30.69 -11.54 -16.00
C CYS A 68 29.30 -11.94 -15.47
N CYS A 69 29.23 -12.61 -14.32
CA CYS A 69 27.98 -12.90 -13.65
C CYS A 69 27.20 -11.61 -13.36
N VAL A 70 27.81 -10.57 -12.78
CA VAL A 70 27.13 -9.30 -12.50
C VAL A 70 26.61 -8.65 -13.77
N LEU A 71 27.40 -8.61 -14.84
CA LEU A 71 27.03 -7.99 -16.11
C LEU A 71 25.90 -8.73 -16.83
N LEU A 72 25.88 -10.07 -16.79
CA LEU A 72 24.89 -10.90 -17.47
C LEU A 72 23.67 -11.24 -16.60
N GLY A 73 23.93 -11.56 -15.34
CA GLY A 73 22.93 -12.01 -14.37
C GLY A 73 22.08 -10.88 -13.79
N THR A 74 22.61 -9.66 -13.64
CA THR A 74 21.81 -8.50 -13.20
C THR A 74 20.66 -8.17 -14.17
N PRO A 75 20.90 -7.95 -15.48
CA PRO A 75 19.81 -7.71 -16.42
C PRO A 75 18.89 -8.92 -16.53
N MET A 76 19.41 -10.14 -16.48
CA MET A 76 18.59 -11.35 -16.50
C MET A 76 17.65 -11.43 -15.30
N ALA A 77 18.16 -11.18 -14.08
CA ALA A 77 17.35 -11.14 -12.86
C ALA A 77 16.30 -10.02 -12.92
N LEU A 78 16.65 -8.83 -13.46
CA LEU A 78 15.70 -7.74 -13.64
C LEU A 78 14.56 -8.13 -14.58
N VAL A 79 14.86 -8.74 -15.73
CA VAL A 79 13.84 -9.21 -16.68
C VAL A 79 12.98 -10.30 -16.04
N LEU A 80 13.59 -11.31 -15.40
CA LEU A 80 12.86 -12.40 -14.75
C LEU A 80 12.00 -11.93 -13.57
N ALA A 81 12.41 -10.88 -12.85
CA ALA A 81 11.68 -10.36 -11.70
C ALA A 81 10.61 -9.32 -12.06
N ARG A 82 10.84 -8.49 -13.09
CA ARG A 82 10.03 -7.30 -13.39
C ARG A 82 9.20 -7.40 -14.68
N THR A 83 9.34 -8.47 -15.45
CA THR A 83 8.54 -8.68 -16.66
C THR A 83 7.79 -10.01 -16.63
N THR A 84 6.70 -10.07 -17.37
CA THR A 84 5.95 -11.28 -17.67
C THR A 84 5.96 -11.49 -19.17
N PHE A 85 6.33 -12.69 -19.62
CA PHE A 85 6.39 -13.05 -21.04
C PHE A 85 6.12 -14.55 -21.23
N PRO A 86 5.60 -14.97 -22.39
CA PRO A 86 5.37 -16.38 -22.67
C PRO A 86 6.71 -17.13 -22.65
N GLY A 87 6.81 -18.17 -21.82
CA GLY A 87 8.06 -18.95 -21.65
C GLY A 87 8.92 -18.56 -20.45
N GLN A 88 8.52 -17.60 -19.61
CA GLN A 88 9.27 -17.22 -18.40
C GLN A 88 9.58 -18.40 -17.45
N ARG A 89 8.70 -19.41 -17.37
CA ARG A 89 8.95 -20.65 -16.61
C ARG A 89 10.12 -21.45 -17.17
N VAL A 90 10.20 -21.56 -18.50
CA VAL A 90 11.30 -22.24 -19.19
C VAL A 90 12.59 -21.46 -19.00
N ALA A 91 12.56 -20.13 -19.16
CA ALA A 91 13.73 -19.29 -18.92
C ALA A 91 14.29 -19.47 -17.49
N ARG A 92 13.43 -19.48 -16.46
CA ARG A 92 13.86 -19.80 -15.08
C ARG A 92 14.46 -21.20 -14.97
N ALA A 93 13.82 -22.22 -15.56
CA ALA A 93 14.34 -23.59 -15.53
C ALA A 93 15.73 -23.69 -16.18
N LEU A 94 15.95 -23.01 -17.31
CA LEU A 94 17.23 -22.96 -18.01
C LEU A 94 18.32 -22.27 -17.18
N VAL A 95 17.98 -21.20 -16.45
CA VAL A 95 18.91 -20.54 -15.53
C VAL A 95 19.29 -21.46 -14.36
N LEU A 96 18.38 -22.33 -13.91
CA LEU A 96 18.66 -23.28 -12.83
C LEU A 96 19.34 -24.56 -13.30
N LEU A 97 19.35 -24.82 -14.60
CA LEU A 97 19.93 -26.04 -15.18
C LEU A 97 21.38 -26.31 -14.70
N PRO A 98 22.30 -25.34 -14.62
CA PRO A 98 23.67 -25.58 -14.16
C PRO A 98 23.77 -26.03 -12.69
N LEU A 99 22.74 -25.77 -11.87
CA LEU A 99 22.71 -26.23 -10.47
C LEU A 99 22.35 -27.71 -10.34
N VAL A 100 21.62 -28.25 -11.31
CA VAL A 100 21.13 -29.64 -11.29
C VAL A 100 22.06 -30.56 -12.06
N LEU A 101 22.73 -30.05 -13.11
CA LEU A 101 23.68 -30.83 -13.90
C LEU A 101 24.98 -31.08 -13.12
N PRO A 102 25.54 -32.30 -13.19
CA PRO A 102 26.91 -32.53 -12.77
C PRO A 102 27.86 -31.57 -13.50
N PRO A 103 28.81 -30.91 -12.82
CA PRO A 103 29.66 -29.88 -13.45
C PRO A 103 30.46 -30.39 -14.66
N VAL A 104 30.85 -31.67 -14.65
CA VAL A 104 31.53 -32.33 -15.78
C VAL A 104 30.65 -32.30 -17.04
N VAL A 105 29.34 -32.58 -16.91
CA VAL A 105 28.40 -32.51 -18.04
C VAL A 105 28.31 -31.08 -18.57
N GLY A 106 28.29 -30.09 -17.68
CA GLY A 106 28.38 -28.67 -18.06
C GLY A 106 29.67 -28.36 -18.82
N GLY A 107 30.81 -28.88 -18.37
CA GLY A 107 32.10 -28.75 -19.06
C GLY A 107 32.10 -29.38 -20.45
N ILE A 108 31.52 -30.58 -20.61
CA ILE A 108 31.37 -31.24 -21.92
C ILE A 108 30.49 -30.39 -22.85
N ALA A 109 29.37 -29.87 -22.35
CA ALA A 109 28.49 -29.02 -23.14
C ALA A 109 29.20 -27.72 -23.59
N LEU A 110 29.96 -27.08 -22.70
CA LEU A 110 30.76 -25.91 -23.04
C LEU A 110 31.86 -26.24 -24.05
N LEU A 111 32.51 -27.40 -23.93
CA LEU A 111 33.51 -27.86 -24.90
C LEU A 111 32.90 -28.12 -26.29
N HIS A 112 31.71 -28.72 -26.36
CA HIS A 112 31.00 -28.91 -27.63
C HIS A 112 30.44 -27.61 -28.21
N THR A 113 30.30 -26.56 -27.39
CA THR A 113 29.83 -25.25 -27.85
C THR A 113 30.99 -24.36 -28.30
N PHE A 114 32.01 -24.20 -27.45
CA PHE A 114 33.09 -23.23 -27.59
C PHE A 114 34.46 -23.85 -27.85
N GLY A 115 34.58 -25.18 -27.88
CA GLY A 115 35.82 -25.87 -28.29
C GLY A 115 36.11 -25.69 -29.77
N ARG A 116 37.33 -26.02 -30.19
CA ARG A 116 37.81 -25.84 -31.58
C ARG A 116 36.88 -26.43 -32.65
N ARG A 117 36.36 -27.65 -32.41
CA ARG A 117 35.36 -28.31 -33.28
C ARG A 117 33.91 -28.13 -32.81
N GLY A 118 33.68 -27.19 -31.91
CA GLY A 118 32.37 -26.91 -31.34
C GLY A 118 31.49 -26.08 -32.26
N LEU A 119 30.19 -26.03 -31.94
CA LEU A 119 29.17 -25.34 -32.73
C LEU A 119 29.51 -23.88 -33.04
N ILE A 120 30.05 -23.17 -32.04
CA ILE A 120 30.43 -21.75 -32.15
C ILE A 120 31.95 -21.63 -32.31
N GLY A 121 32.73 -22.46 -31.60
CA GLY A 121 34.18 -22.35 -31.56
C GLY A 121 34.86 -22.49 -32.92
N GLN A 122 34.33 -23.33 -33.83
CA GLN A 122 34.88 -23.45 -35.20
C GLN A 122 34.82 -22.14 -35.98
N HIS A 123 33.80 -21.30 -35.73
CA HIS A 123 33.64 -20.01 -36.40
C HIS A 123 34.51 -18.93 -35.75
N LEU A 124 34.77 -19.04 -34.45
CA LEU A 124 35.67 -18.14 -33.72
C LEU A 124 37.15 -18.41 -34.08
N GLU A 125 37.50 -19.67 -34.35
CA GLU A 125 38.84 -20.06 -34.79
C GLU A 125 39.19 -19.45 -36.16
N VAL A 126 38.22 -19.35 -37.07
CA VAL A 126 38.38 -18.62 -38.35
C VAL A 126 38.69 -17.12 -38.12
N LEU A 127 38.24 -16.56 -37.01
CA LEU A 127 38.55 -15.19 -36.58
C LEU A 127 39.84 -15.09 -35.74
N GLY A 128 40.58 -16.21 -35.58
CA GLY A 128 41.80 -16.29 -34.79
C GLY A 128 41.59 -16.32 -33.28
N ILE A 129 40.37 -16.61 -32.81
CA ILE A 129 40.02 -16.64 -31.38
C ILE A 129 39.89 -18.09 -30.90
N GLU A 130 40.92 -18.60 -30.23
CA GLU A 130 40.88 -19.92 -29.59
C GLU A 130 40.47 -19.81 -28.12
N ILE A 131 39.40 -20.51 -27.73
CA ILE A 131 38.86 -20.45 -26.36
C ILE A 131 39.27 -21.66 -25.53
N ALA A 132 39.16 -22.89 -26.05
CA ALA A 132 39.49 -24.09 -25.29
C ALA A 132 40.96 -24.10 -24.84
N PHE A 133 41.23 -24.66 -23.66
CA PHE A 133 42.56 -24.68 -23.03
C PHE A 133 43.17 -23.31 -22.71
N THR A 134 42.37 -22.25 -22.66
CA THR A 134 42.80 -20.90 -22.25
C THR A 134 42.19 -20.48 -20.93
N THR A 135 42.73 -19.41 -20.32
CA THR A 135 42.12 -18.77 -19.16
C THR A 135 40.69 -18.27 -19.43
N THR A 136 40.35 -17.95 -20.68
CA THR A 136 38.98 -17.60 -21.09
C THR A 136 38.02 -18.77 -20.93
N ALA A 137 38.46 -20.00 -21.25
CA ALA A 137 37.65 -21.20 -21.01
C ALA A 137 37.37 -21.42 -19.51
N VAL A 138 38.36 -21.15 -18.64
CA VAL A 138 38.18 -21.21 -17.18
C VAL A 138 37.09 -20.23 -16.73
N VAL A 139 37.19 -18.96 -17.17
CA VAL A 139 36.21 -17.91 -16.83
C VAL A 139 34.81 -18.28 -17.33
N LEU A 140 34.67 -18.78 -18.56
CA LEU A 140 33.37 -19.19 -19.11
C LEU A 140 32.75 -20.35 -18.33
N ALA A 141 33.54 -21.37 -17.97
CA ALA A 141 33.07 -22.48 -17.14
C ALA A 141 32.62 -22.01 -15.75
N GLN A 142 33.43 -21.18 -15.10
CA GLN A 142 33.09 -20.60 -13.80
C GLN A 142 31.84 -19.73 -13.87
N THR A 143 31.70 -18.87 -14.89
CA THR A 143 30.50 -18.03 -15.08
C THR A 143 29.27 -18.90 -15.30
N PHE A 144 29.32 -19.92 -16.17
CA PHE A 144 28.18 -20.82 -16.42
C PHE A 144 27.64 -21.45 -15.12
N VAL A 145 28.54 -21.88 -14.25
CA VAL A 145 28.19 -22.55 -12.98
C VAL A 145 27.80 -21.55 -11.88
N ALA A 146 28.41 -20.36 -11.85
CA ALA A 146 28.19 -19.36 -10.82
C ALA A 146 27.01 -18.42 -11.07
N LEU A 147 26.64 -18.18 -12.34
CA LEU A 147 25.56 -17.28 -12.77
C LEU A 147 24.23 -17.51 -12.02
N PRO A 148 23.75 -18.75 -11.81
CA PRO A 148 22.45 -18.99 -11.18
C PRO A 148 22.39 -18.47 -9.74
N PHE A 149 23.49 -18.50 -9.00
CA PHE A 149 23.55 -18.02 -7.61
C PHE A 149 23.31 -16.51 -7.50
N LEU A 150 23.92 -15.73 -8.41
CA LEU A 150 23.67 -14.30 -8.48
C LEU A 150 22.21 -14.02 -8.86
N VAL A 151 21.70 -14.71 -9.88
CA VAL A 151 20.37 -14.46 -10.43
C VAL A 151 19.29 -14.79 -9.41
N LEU A 152 19.40 -15.94 -8.73
CA LEU A 152 18.48 -16.34 -7.67
C LEU A 152 18.47 -15.35 -6.50
N SER A 153 19.65 -14.94 -6.04
CA SER A 153 19.78 -14.00 -4.92
C SER A 153 19.17 -12.64 -5.28
N LEU A 154 19.47 -12.12 -6.47
CA LEU A 154 18.98 -10.82 -6.92
C LEU A 154 17.49 -10.85 -7.31
N GLU A 155 17.01 -11.90 -7.99
CA GLU A 155 15.59 -12.09 -8.29
C GLU A 155 14.78 -12.17 -7.00
N GLY A 156 15.24 -12.91 -5.99
CA GLY A 156 14.61 -12.97 -4.67
C GLY A 156 14.55 -11.59 -3.99
N ALA A 157 15.63 -10.81 -4.06
CA ALA A 157 15.64 -9.44 -3.54
C ALA A 157 14.70 -8.50 -4.31
N LEU A 158 14.62 -8.62 -5.64
CA LEU A 158 13.74 -7.79 -6.48
C LEU A 158 12.25 -8.09 -6.24
N ARG A 159 11.88 -9.37 -6.08
CA ARG A 159 10.48 -9.80 -5.93
C ARG A 159 9.89 -9.51 -4.55
N THR A 160 10.74 -9.36 -3.54
CA THR A 160 10.30 -8.99 -2.18
C THR A 160 10.16 -7.48 -1.98
N GLN A 161 10.70 -6.66 -2.90
CA GLN A 161 10.63 -5.21 -2.81
C GLN A 161 9.37 -4.64 -3.47
N ASP A 162 8.68 -3.79 -2.71
CA ASP A 162 7.55 -2.97 -3.17
C ASP A 162 7.97 -2.03 -4.32
N THR A 163 7.17 -2.00 -5.39
CA THR A 163 7.38 -1.17 -6.59
C THR A 163 6.86 0.25 -6.45
N ARG A 164 6.11 0.58 -5.38
CA ARG A 164 5.49 1.91 -5.21
C ARG A 164 6.47 3.09 -5.31
N LEU A 165 7.72 2.91 -4.90
CA LEU A 165 8.76 3.95 -5.09
C LEU A 165 9.13 4.17 -6.57
N GLU A 166 9.16 3.09 -7.35
CA GLU A 166 9.38 3.13 -8.79
C GLU A 166 8.20 3.83 -9.48
N ASP A 167 6.98 3.55 -9.02
CA ASP A 167 5.73 4.17 -9.48
C ASP A 167 5.69 5.68 -9.21
N VAL A 168 6.02 6.10 -7.98
CA VAL A 168 6.14 7.53 -7.63
C VAL A 168 7.22 8.20 -8.49
N ALA A 169 8.38 7.58 -8.66
CA ALA A 169 9.44 8.13 -9.52
C ALA A 169 8.97 8.27 -10.98
N ALA A 170 8.22 7.30 -11.49
CA ALA A 170 7.66 7.34 -12.83
C ALA A 170 6.67 8.49 -12.97
N THR A 171 5.69 8.65 -12.07
CA THR A 171 4.72 9.77 -12.12
C THR A 171 5.41 11.15 -12.08
N LEU A 172 6.50 11.30 -11.32
CA LEU A 172 7.30 12.53 -11.31
C LEU A 172 8.02 12.84 -12.64
N GLY A 173 8.01 11.91 -13.61
CA GLY A 173 8.56 12.08 -14.95
C GLY A 173 9.87 11.33 -15.21
N ALA A 174 10.31 10.46 -14.30
CA ALA A 174 11.56 9.73 -14.47
C ALA A 174 11.50 8.72 -15.64
N ARG A 175 12.60 8.64 -16.40
CA ARG A 175 12.79 7.61 -17.43
C ARG A 175 13.07 6.25 -16.77
N PRO A 176 12.73 5.11 -17.41
CA PRO A 176 13.01 3.78 -16.85
C PRO A 176 14.46 3.58 -16.40
N THR A 177 15.42 4.08 -17.19
CA THR A 177 16.85 4.04 -16.84
C THR A 177 17.20 4.88 -15.61
N THR A 178 16.48 5.99 -15.38
CA THR A 178 16.65 6.84 -14.20
C THR A 178 16.06 6.17 -12.96
N VAL A 179 14.87 5.57 -13.09
CA VAL A 179 14.24 4.77 -12.03
C VAL A 179 15.16 3.60 -11.64
N LEU A 180 15.62 2.82 -12.62
CA LEU A 180 16.54 1.71 -12.38
C LEU A 180 17.81 2.17 -11.66
N ARG A 181 18.49 3.19 -12.17
CA ARG A 181 19.79 3.63 -11.62
C ARG A 181 19.67 4.32 -10.26
N ARG A 182 18.63 5.13 -10.03
CA ARG A 182 18.52 5.98 -8.83
C ARG A 182 17.61 5.45 -7.74
N VAL A 183 16.65 4.59 -8.09
CA VAL A 183 15.64 4.07 -7.16
C VAL A 183 15.86 2.57 -6.95
N THR A 184 15.82 1.77 -8.01
CA THR A 184 15.87 0.30 -7.90
C THR A 184 17.25 -0.22 -7.49
N LEU A 185 18.31 0.12 -8.24
CA LEU A 185 19.65 -0.44 -8.05
C LEU A 185 20.23 -0.20 -6.65
N PRO A 186 20.14 1.01 -6.05
CA PRO A 186 20.61 1.22 -4.68
C PRO A 186 19.87 0.38 -3.63
N ARG A 187 18.57 0.11 -3.86
CA ARG A 187 17.75 -0.70 -2.93
C ARG A 187 18.04 -2.19 -3.05
N VAL A 188 18.37 -2.68 -4.24
CA VAL A 188 18.74 -4.10 -4.44
C VAL A 188 20.23 -4.36 -4.28
N LEU A 189 21.05 -3.32 -4.08
CA LEU A 189 22.49 -3.42 -3.91
C LEU A 189 22.89 -4.44 -2.82
N PRO A 190 22.25 -4.52 -1.63
CA PRO A 190 22.56 -5.56 -0.66
C PRO A 190 22.37 -6.98 -1.22
N GLY A 191 21.28 -7.21 -1.97
CA GLY A 191 21.01 -8.49 -2.62
C GLY A 191 21.99 -8.78 -3.77
N LEU A 192 22.36 -7.76 -4.56
CA LEU A 192 23.38 -7.88 -5.60
C LEU A 192 24.75 -8.24 -5.01
N LEU A 193 25.14 -7.62 -3.88
CA LEU A 193 26.40 -7.91 -3.19
C LEU A 193 26.41 -9.34 -2.62
N SER A 194 25.33 -9.76 -1.97
CA SER A 194 25.18 -11.15 -1.49
C SER A 194 25.27 -12.15 -2.64
N GLY A 195 24.55 -11.89 -3.75
CA GLY A 195 24.59 -12.74 -4.94
C GLY A 195 25.97 -12.78 -5.61
N ALA A 196 26.68 -11.65 -5.66
CA ALA A 196 28.02 -11.57 -6.22
C ALA A 196 29.03 -12.38 -5.39
N VAL A 197 28.91 -12.37 -4.06
CA VAL A 197 29.76 -13.21 -3.19
C VAL A 197 29.46 -14.68 -3.32
N LEU A 198 28.18 -15.06 -3.41
CA LEU A 198 27.81 -16.45 -3.65
C LEU A 198 28.34 -16.93 -5.01
N ALA A 199 28.23 -16.11 -6.05
CA ALA A 199 28.79 -16.40 -7.36
C ALA A 199 30.33 -16.50 -7.32
N PHE A 200 31.00 -15.60 -6.62
CA PHE A 200 32.46 -15.64 -6.44
C PHE A 200 32.91 -16.91 -5.71
N ALA A 201 32.28 -17.22 -4.56
CA ALA A 201 32.60 -18.42 -3.78
C ALA A 201 32.38 -19.69 -4.61
N ARG A 202 31.30 -19.72 -5.40
CA ARG A 202 31.02 -20.83 -6.32
C ARG A 202 32.07 -20.94 -7.43
N ALA A 203 32.50 -19.82 -8.02
CA ALA A 203 33.50 -19.78 -9.08
C ALA A 203 34.88 -20.23 -8.56
N LEU A 204 35.26 -19.79 -7.36
CA LEU A 204 36.54 -20.14 -6.72
C LEU A 204 36.67 -21.65 -6.45
N GLY A 205 35.55 -22.29 -6.08
CA GLY A 205 35.50 -23.74 -5.85
C GLY A 205 35.20 -24.59 -7.09
N GLU A 206 35.08 -23.99 -8.29
CA GLU A 206 34.71 -24.75 -9.49
C GLU A 206 35.87 -25.55 -10.08
N PHE A 207 35.65 -26.87 -10.17
CA PHE A 207 36.63 -27.84 -10.64
C PHE A 207 36.15 -28.63 -11.86
N GLY A 208 34.95 -29.20 -11.81
CA GLY A 208 34.52 -30.24 -12.76
C GLY A 208 34.27 -29.72 -14.19
N ALA A 209 33.64 -28.56 -14.33
CA ALA A 209 33.46 -27.91 -15.63
C ALA A 209 34.81 -27.40 -16.17
N THR A 210 35.64 -26.85 -15.29
CA THR A 210 36.96 -26.29 -15.62
C THR A 210 37.91 -27.34 -16.17
N ILE A 211 38.12 -28.46 -15.47
CA ILE A 211 39.05 -29.52 -15.92
C ILE A 211 38.62 -30.09 -17.28
N THR A 212 37.31 -30.23 -17.51
CA THR A 212 36.78 -30.84 -18.72
C THR A 212 36.86 -29.92 -19.94
N PHE A 213 36.67 -28.61 -19.76
CA PHE A 213 36.64 -27.64 -20.85
C PHE A 213 37.99 -26.92 -21.07
N ALA A 214 38.68 -26.56 -20.00
CA ALA A 214 39.92 -25.78 -20.03
C ALA A 214 41.19 -26.64 -19.80
N GLY A 215 41.04 -27.91 -19.39
CA GLY A 215 42.19 -28.77 -19.07
C GLY A 215 42.98 -28.32 -17.85
N ALA A 216 44.21 -28.81 -17.71
CA ALA A 216 45.10 -28.60 -16.57
C ALA A 216 46.49 -28.13 -17.02
N LEU A 217 46.61 -26.88 -17.50
CA LEU A 217 47.89 -26.30 -17.92
C LEU A 217 48.42 -25.35 -16.84
N GLN A 218 49.61 -25.65 -16.33
CA GLN A 218 50.25 -24.84 -15.29
C GLN A 218 50.41 -23.38 -15.74
N GLY A 219 50.08 -22.45 -14.85
CA GLY A 219 50.14 -21.00 -15.13
C GLY A 219 49.07 -20.45 -16.07
N VAL A 220 48.24 -21.31 -16.71
CA VAL A 220 47.23 -20.88 -17.70
C VAL A 220 45.81 -21.29 -17.31
N THR A 221 45.59 -22.57 -16.99
CA THR A 221 44.26 -23.13 -16.67
C THR A 221 44.21 -23.96 -15.38
N GLN A 222 45.36 -24.26 -14.78
CA GLN A 222 45.47 -25.01 -13.53
C GLN A 222 45.09 -24.15 -12.31
N THR A 223 43.79 -24.11 -11.99
CA THR A 223 43.26 -23.43 -10.81
C THR A 223 43.58 -24.20 -9.52
N LEU A 224 43.43 -23.54 -8.37
CA LEU A 224 43.74 -24.08 -7.05
C LEU A 224 42.94 -25.36 -6.72
N PRO A 225 41.62 -25.47 -7.03
CA PRO A 225 40.92 -26.75 -6.87
C PRO A 225 41.49 -27.88 -7.72
N LEU A 226 41.96 -27.56 -8.92
CA LEU A 226 42.58 -28.53 -9.83
C LEU A 226 43.98 -28.94 -9.35
N GLU A 227 44.75 -27.98 -8.84
CA GLU A 227 46.03 -28.25 -8.16
C GLU A 227 45.84 -29.17 -6.95
N ILE A 228 44.89 -28.87 -6.06
CA ILE A 228 44.57 -29.72 -4.91
C ILE A 228 44.24 -31.16 -5.35
N TYR A 229 43.47 -31.31 -6.43
CA TYR A 229 43.12 -32.62 -6.96
C TYR A 229 44.34 -33.39 -7.49
N LEU A 230 45.23 -32.72 -8.23
CA LEU A 230 46.44 -33.34 -8.77
C LEU A 230 47.43 -33.69 -7.65
N GLN A 231 47.58 -32.80 -6.66
CA GLN A 231 48.45 -33.00 -5.52
C GLN A 231 47.96 -34.12 -4.59
N ARG A 232 46.65 -34.39 -4.53
CA ARG A 232 46.12 -35.50 -3.71
C ARG A 232 46.85 -36.83 -3.94
N SER A 233 47.23 -37.12 -5.19
CA SER A 233 47.97 -38.33 -5.55
C SER A 233 49.49 -38.16 -5.53
N ALA A 234 50.00 -36.93 -5.70
CA ALA A 234 51.43 -36.66 -5.83
C ALA A 234 52.10 -36.31 -4.48
N ASP A 235 51.47 -35.41 -3.72
CA ASP A 235 51.90 -34.94 -2.40
C ASP A 235 50.65 -34.64 -1.53
N PRO A 236 50.20 -35.60 -0.71
CA PRO A 236 49.02 -35.44 0.14
C PRO A 236 49.13 -34.27 1.12
N ASP A 237 50.33 -33.94 1.60
CA ASP A 237 50.55 -32.86 2.56
C ASP A 237 50.41 -31.50 1.88
N ALA A 238 50.92 -31.36 0.64
CA ALA A 238 50.66 -30.20 -0.20
C ALA A 238 49.15 -30.02 -0.46
N ALA A 239 48.42 -31.10 -0.76
CA ALA A 239 46.98 -31.04 -1.00
C ALA A 239 46.19 -30.56 0.23
N VAL A 240 46.56 -31.01 1.44
CA VAL A 240 45.96 -30.54 2.69
C VAL A 240 46.28 -29.06 2.94
N ALA A 241 47.53 -28.64 2.74
CA ALA A 241 47.94 -27.25 2.90
C ALA A 241 47.20 -26.30 1.94
N LEU A 242 47.10 -26.67 0.67
CA LEU A 242 46.36 -25.88 -0.33
C LEU A 242 44.84 -25.86 -0.08
N SER A 243 44.27 -26.98 0.38
CA SER A 243 42.87 -27.04 0.80
C SER A 243 42.59 -26.10 1.98
N PHE A 244 43.51 -26.03 2.94
CA PHE A 244 43.42 -25.08 4.05
C PHE A 244 43.45 -23.63 3.57
N VAL A 245 44.35 -23.28 2.65
CA VAL A 245 44.40 -21.94 2.04
C VAL A 245 43.07 -21.59 1.37
N LEU A 246 42.53 -22.49 0.56
CA LEU A 246 41.25 -22.27 -0.14
C LEU A 246 40.10 -22.02 0.86
N VAL A 247 40.02 -22.81 1.95
CA VAL A 247 39.01 -22.63 3.00
C VAL A 247 39.19 -21.30 3.73
N VAL A 248 40.41 -20.93 4.11
CA VAL A 248 40.68 -19.64 4.77
C VAL A 248 40.26 -18.49 3.86
N VAL A 249 40.63 -18.53 2.58
CA VAL A 249 40.23 -17.51 1.58
C VAL A 249 38.71 -17.44 1.46
N ALA A 250 38.02 -18.58 1.35
CA ALA A 250 36.56 -18.63 1.26
C ALA A 250 35.88 -18.05 2.53
N VAL A 251 36.38 -18.37 3.72
CA VAL A 251 35.87 -17.85 5.00
C VAL A 251 36.11 -16.35 5.12
N LEU A 252 37.33 -15.86 4.84
CA LEU A 252 37.67 -14.44 4.91
C LEU A 252 36.80 -13.61 3.96
N ILE A 253 36.58 -14.08 2.73
CA ILE A 253 35.75 -13.38 1.75
C ILE A 253 34.28 -13.38 2.16
N THR A 254 33.77 -14.51 2.66
CA THR A 254 32.40 -14.60 3.18
C THR A 254 32.20 -13.67 4.38
N ALA A 255 33.15 -13.64 5.31
CA ALA A 255 33.14 -12.81 6.50
C ALA A 255 33.31 -11.31 6.18
N ALA A 256 34.13 -10.94 5.18
CA ALA A 256 34.29 -9.55 4.76
C ALA A 256 32.99 -8.95 4.22
N VAL A 257 32.13 -9.76 3.59
CA VAL A 257 30.87 -9.28 3.00
C VAL A 257 29.66 -9.44 3.93
N HIS A 258 29.64 -10.45 4.79
CA HIS A 258 28.57 -10.67 5.77
C HIS A 258 28.88 -10.16 7.18
N GLY A 259 30.09 -9.64 7.39
CA GLY A 259 30.50 -9.04 8.65
C GLY A 259 29.61 -7.85 9.00
N PRO A 260 29.30 -7.64 10.30
CA PRO A 260 28.53 -6.48 10.71
C PRO A 260 29.23 -5.22 10.17
N ARG A 261 28.48 -4.35 9.50
CA ARG A 261 28.97 -3.03 9.07
C ARG A 261 29.29 -2.20 10.32
N VAL A 262 30.47 -2.42 10.88
CA VAL A 262 31.05 -1.64 11.97
C VAL A 262 31.47 -0.31 11.37
N LEU A 263 30.54 0.65 11.37
CA LEU A 263 30.73 2.09 11.61
C LEU A 263 29.45 2.82 11.20
N GLY A 264 28.51 2.88 12.16
CA GLY A 264 27.31 3.69 12.08
C GLY A 264 26.86 4.08 13.48
N GLY A 265 27.52 5.10 14.04
CA GLY A 265 27.01 5.96 15.13
C GLY A 265 26.85 5.34 16.53
N PRO A 266 27.10 6.09 17.62
CA PRO A 266 26.87 5.59 18.98
C PRO A 266 25.40 5.24 19.22
N ASP A 267 25.23 4.06 19.83
CA ASP A 267 24.00 3.41 20.27
C ASP A 267 22.96 4.36 20.92
N ALA A 268 21.78 4.43 20.30
CA ALA A 268 20.53 4.74 21.01
C ALA A 268 20.05 3.48 21.75
N ARG A 269 20.75 3.13 22.84
CA ARG A 269 20.23 2.24 23.87
C ARG A 269 19.80 3.09 25.05
N THR A 270 18.50 3.31 25.21
CA THR A 270 17.74 3.21 26.48
C THR A 270 16.34 3.81 26.32
N ALA A 271 15.37 2.98 25.98
CA ALA A 271 13.98 3.23 26.36
C ALA A 271 13.33 1.89 26.74
N ARG A 272 13.46 1.54 28.02
CA ARG A 272 12.67 0.49 28.67
C ARG A 272 11.19 0.92 28.68
N PRO A 273 10.24 0.05 28.32
CA PRO A 273 8.86 0.24 28.77
C PRO A 273 8.78 -0.22 30.23
N ARG A 274 8.43 0.71 31.14
CA ARG A 274 8.11 0.38 32.53
C ARG A 274 6.85 -0.47 32.55
N ARG A 275 7.00 -1.72 32.99
CA ARG A 275 5.92 -2.55 33.52
C ARG A 275 5.45 -1.96 34.85
N GLY A 276 4.18 -1.62 34.94
CA GLY A 276 3.41 -1.60 36.18
C GLY A 276 2.57 -2.87 36.25
N THR A 277 3.10 -3.90 36.92
CA THR A 277 2.36 -4.89 37.71
C THR A 277 1.62 -4.16 38.84
N ARG A 278 0.46 -4.55 39.37
CA ARG A 278 -0.14 -5.84 39.73
C ARG A 278 -1.52 -5.47 40.35
N ASP A 279 -2.62 -6.19 40.13
CA ASP A 279 -3.16 -7.28 40.95
C ASP A 279 -4.70 -7.17 40.78
N ALA A 280 -5.56 -8.18 40.84
CA ALA A 280 -5.43 -9.61 41.05
C ALA A 280 -6.82 -10.26 40.87
N ARG A 281 -6.84 -11.53 40.42
CA ARG A 281 -7.76 -12.64 40.81
C ARG A 281 -9.24 -12.55 40.37
N ALA A 282 -9.93 -13.61 39.97
CA ALA A 282 -9.69 -15.05 39.99
C ALA A 282 -10.63 -15.82 39.03
N SER A 283 -10.14 -17.00 38.62
CA SER A 283 -10.81 -18.31 38.45
C SER A 283 -12.03 -18.53 37.53
N GLY A 284 -11.97 -19.65 36.81
CA GLY A 284 -13.08 -20.34 36.15
C GLY A 284 -12.73 -20.84 34.74
N THR A 285 -11.86 -21.84 34.59
CA THR A 285 -12.21 -23.27 34.36
C THR A 285 -12.84 -23.55 32.99
N LEU A 286 -12.08 -24.23 32.12
CA LEU A 286 -12.52 -24.96 30.92
C LEU A 286 -13.19 -26.30 31.33
N PRO A 287 -14.08 -26.84 30.49
CA PRO A 287 -13.70 -27.97 29.61
C PRO A 287 -14.25 -27.77 28.18
N ASP A 288 -13.48 -28.03 27.12
CA ASP A 288 -13.21 -29.31 26.45
C ASP A 288 -14.26 -29.71 25.38
N GLY A 289 -13.76 -30.19 24.24
CA GLY A 289 -14.50 -30.99 23.24
C GLY A 289 -15.26 -30.24 22.14
N GLY A 290 -14.84 -30.42 20.88
CA GLY A 290 -15.67 -30.03 19.74
C GLY A 290 -14.99 -29.98 18.38
N ARG A 291 -14.43 -31.09 17.92
CA ARG A 291 -13.88 -31.29 16.58
C ARG A 291 -14.99 -31.69 15.62
N LEU A 292 -15.50 -30.81 14.75
CA LEU A 292 -16.28 -31.20 13.56
C LEU A 292 -16.06 -30.17 12.42
N VAL A 293 -15.38 -30.59 11.36
CA VAL A 293 -15.93 -30.84 10.00
C VAL A 293 -16.24 -29.55 9.24
N ARG A 294 -15.40 -29.32 8.22
CA ARG A 294 -15.54 -28.33 7.16
C ARG A 294 -16.55 -28.87 6.17
N GLU A 295 -17.73 -28.25 6.10
CA GLU A 295 -18.72 -28.50 5.04
C GLU A 295 -18.70 -27.33 4.05
N ASP A 296 -18.41 -27.66 2.80
CA ASP A 296 -18.61 -26.84 1.62
C ASP A 296 -20.12 -26.63 1.41
N VAL A 297 -20.56 -25.37 1.38
CA VAL A 297 -21.86 -25.03 0.80
C VAL A 297 -21.70 -23.77 -0.05
N SER A 298 -21.66 -23.99 -1.36
CA SER A 298 -22.03 -22.98 -2.35
C SER A 298 -23.54 -22.82 -2.37
N PRO A 299 -24.07 -21.62 -2.62
CA PRO A 299 -25.32 -21.48 -3.35
C PRO A 299 -25.05 -20.86 -4.72
N ARG A 300 -25.32 -21.67 -5.74
CA ARG A 300 -25.68 -21.18 -7.06
C ARG A 300 -27.09 -20.59 -6.96
N SER A 301 -27.27 -19.34 -7.35
CA SER A 301 -28.55 -18.83 -7.86
C SER A 301 -28.29 -18.15 -9.20
N SER A 302 -28.54 -18.92 -10.26
CA SER A 302 -28.90 -18.40 -11.56
C SER A 302 -30.33 -17.85 -11.50
N ASP A 303 -30.59 -16.93 -12.42
CA ASP A 303 -31.92 -16.51 -12.91
C ASP A 303 -32.60 -15.35 -12.18
N ALA A 304 -32.13 -14.14 -12.50
CA ALA A 304 -32.98 -12.97 -12.71
C ALA A 304 -32.34 -12.04 -13.76
N ARG A 305 -32.30 -12.48 -15.02
CA ARG A 305 -32.07 -11.60 -16.19
C ARG A 305 -33.41 -11.35 -16.88
N ALA A 306 -33.95 -10.15 -16.65
CA ALA A 306 -35.04 -9.46 -17.35
C ALA A 306 -35.58 -8.48 -16.29
N THR A 307 -35.48 -7.17 -16.36
CA THR A 307 -35.52 -6.21 -17.46
C THR A 307 -35.01 -4.88 -16.91
N ALA A 308 -33.92 -4.34 -17.44
CA ALA A 308 -33.59 -2.92 -17.33
C ALA A 308 -33.19 -2.47 -18.73
N ALA A 309 -34.07 -1.70 -19.34
CA ALA A 309 -33.95 -1.21 -20.69
C ALA A 309 -32.66 -0.41 -20.86
N ALA A 310 -32.04 -0.59 -22.02
CA ALA A 310 -30.90 0.16 -22.50
C ALA A 310 -31.21 1.67 -22.42
N ALA A 311 -30.54 2.36 -21.50
CA ALA A 311 -30.36 3.80 -21.58
C ALA A 311 -29.19 4.07 -22.54
N ASP A 312 -29.55 4.68 -23.66
CA ASP A 312 -28.73 5.15 -24.76
C ASP A 312 -27.54 6.03 -24.28
N PRO A 313 -26.28 5.83 -24.72
CA PRO A 313 -25.12 6.57 -24.21
C PRO A 313 -24.98 8.01 -24.75
N THR A 314 -25.96 8.55 -25.47
CA THR A 314 -25.80 9.79 -26.24
C THR A 314 -26.43 11.06 -25.67
N SER A 315 -26.97 11.05 -24.45
CA SER A 315 -27.48 12.29 -23.82
C SER A 315 -26.57 12.81 -22.70
N ARG A 316 -25.35 13.24 -23.04
CA ARG A 316 -24.61 14.24 -22.24
C ARG A 316 -24.73 15.58 -22.94
N THR A 317 -25.72 16.37 -22.52
CA THR A 317 -25.86 17.79 -22.85
C THR A 317 -24.53 18.50 -22.59
N GLY A 318 -24.12 19.35 -23.55
CA GLY A 318 -22.79 19.94 -23.67
C GLY A 318 -22.17 20.42 -22.36
N GLY A 319 -21.20 19.65 -21.85
CA GLY A 319 -20.38 19.99 -20.70
C GLY A 319 -19.00 20.47 -21.16
N ALA A 320 -18.45 21.44 -20.44
CA ALA A 320 -17.07 21.90 -20.61
C ALA A 320 -16.08 20.72 -20.74
N PRO A 321 -14.98 20.86 -21.50
CA PRO A 321 -14.02 19.79 -21.71
C PRO A 321 -13.45 19.31 -20.37
N ALA A 322 -13.63 18.02 -20.04
CA ALA A 322 -13.10 17.43 -18.83
C ALA A 322 -11.56 17.43 -18.86
N ALA A 323 -10.91 17.89 -17.79
CA ALA A 323 -9.46 17.82 -17.67
C ALA A 323 -8.97 16.44 -17.23
N LEU A 324 -9.83 15.66 -16.58
CA LEU A 324 -9.62 14.25 -16.30
C LEU A 324 -10.94 13.50 -16.49
N ALA A 325 -10.96 12.47 -17.31
CA ALA A 325 -12.08 11.53 -17.39
C ALA A 325 -11.57 10.11 -17.20
N VAL A 326 -12.30 9.30 -16.43
CA VAL A 326 -11.95 7.91 -16.12
C VAL A 326 -13.18 7.02 -16.19
N ARG A 327 -13.16 6.05 -17.09
CA ARG A 327 -14.02 4.87 -17.10
C ARG A 327 -13.13 3.64 -16.87
N ALA A 328 -13.44 2.81 -15.91
CA ALA A 328 -12.68 1.58 -15.68
C ALA A 328 -13.45 0.56 -14.86
N VAL A 329 -13.26 -0.71 -15.21
CA VAL A 329 -13.73 -1.87 -14.45
C VAL A 329 -12.51 -2.72 -14.05
N VAL A 330 -12.35 -3.00 -12.76
CA VAL A 330 -11.29 -3.86 -12.20
C VAL A 330 -11.96 -4.99 -11.40
N PRO A 331 -12.38 -6.09 -12.06
CA PRO A 331 -13.18 -7.15 -11.44
C PRO A 331 -12.51 -7.78 -10.22
N ASP A 332 -11.21 -8.08 -10.32
CA ASP A 332 -10.43 -8.68 -9.22
C ASP A 332 -10.37 -7.80 -7.97
N ARG A 333 -10.69 -6.51 -8.10
CA ARG A 333 -10.73 -5.54 -7.00
C ARG A 333 -12.11 -4.91 -6.81
N GLY A 334 -13.13 -5.43 -7.49
CA GLY A 334 -14.51 -4.98 -7.41
C GLY A 334 -14.77 -3.53 -7.82
N LEU A 335 -13.92 -2.89 -8.63
CA LEU A 335 -14.10 -1.48 -9.04
C LEU A 335 -14.91 -1.39 -10.34
N ASP A 336 -15.93 -0.54 -10.38
CA ASP A 336 -16.66 -0.14 -11.60
C ASP A 336 -17.04 1.35 -11.49
N VAL A 337 -16.28 2.21 -12.19
CA VAL A 337 -16.40 3.67 -12.03
C VAL A 337 -16.42 4.38 -13.38
N ASP A 338 -17.25 5.41 -13.46
CA ASP A 338 -17.26 6.43 -14.51
C ASP A 338 -17.25 7.81 -13.83
N LEU A 339 -16.17 8.57 -14.01
CA LEU A 339 -15.95 9.83 -13.31
C LEU A 339 -15.26 10.84 -14.24
N ALA A 340 -15.73 12.08 -14.19
CA ALA A 340 -15.12 13.20 -14.91
C ALA A 340 -14.91 14.41 -13.99
N LEU A 341 -13.75 15.05 -14.14
CA LEU A 341 -13.33 16.26 -13.44
C LEU A 341 -13.10 17.39 -14.45
N ALA A 342 -13.64 18.56 -14.14
CA ALA A 342 -13.43 19.80 -14.88
C ALA A 342 -12.01 20.36 -14.64
N PRO A 343 -11.50 21.20 -15.57
CA PRO A 343 -10.19 21.84 -15.41
C PRO A 343 -10.12 22.68 -14.13
N GLY A 344 -9.14 22.38 -13.28
CA GLY A 344 -8.92 23.11 -12.02
C GLY A 344 -9.84 22.73 -10.87
N GLU A 345 -10.79 21.81 -11.10
CA GLU A 345 -11.70 21.28 -10.09
C GLU A 345 -10.95 20.36 -9.12
N VAL A 346 -11.27 20.47 -7.83
CA VAL A 346 -10.85 19.54 -6.80
C VAL A 346 -12.02 18.63 -6.42
N VAL A 347 -11.91 17.35 -6.74
CA VAL A 347 -12.92 16.34 -6.40
C VAL A 347 -12.43 15.47 -5.26
N ALA A 348 -13.16 15.49 -4.14
CA ALA A 348 -12.92 14.60 -3.02
C ALA A 348 -13.58 13.24 -3.26
N VAL A 349 -12.78 12.17 -3.21
CA VAL A 349 -13.26 10.80 -3.26
C VAL A 349 -13.30 10.22 -1.86
N LEU A 350 -14.51 9.89 -1.42
CA LEU A 350 -14.85 9.41 -0.10
C LEU A 350 -15.33 7.96 -0.16
N GLY A 351 -15.41 7.29 1.00
CA GLY A 351 -15.92 5.93 1.08
C GLY A 351 -15.23 5.09 2.14
N ALA A 352 -15.81 3.93 2.46
CA ALA A 352 -15.25 3.01 3.45
C ALA A 352 -13.88 2.44 3.03
N ASN A 353 -13.15 1.86 4.00
CA ASN A 353 -11.94 1.10 3.69
C ASN A 353 -12.30 -0.09 2.80
N GLY A 354 -11.60 -0.26 1.69
CA GLY A 354 -11.90 -1.30 0.70
C GLY A 354 -12.86 -0.88 -0.42
N ALA A 355 -13.46 0.33 -0.38
CA ALA A 355 -14.41 0.79 -1.40
C ALA A 355 -13.81 1.09 -2.81
N GLY A 356 -12.54 0.78 -3.04
CA GLY A 356 -11.90 0.97 -4.35
C GLY A 356 -11.17 2.31 -4.57
N LYS A 357 -11.15 3.24 -3.60
CA LYS A 357 -10.50 4.57 -3.71
C LYS A 357 -9.05 4.53 -4.19
N SER A 358 -8.20 3.73 -3.55
CA SER A 358 -6.79 3.59 -3.96
C SER A 358 -6.65 2.88 -5.32
N THR A 359 -7.58 1.99 -5.68
CA THR A 359 -7.61 1.36 -7.00
C THR A 359 -7.93 2.38 -8.09
N LEU A 360 -8.91 3.27 -7.87
CA LEU A 360 -9.21 4.39 -8.75
C LEU A 360 -7.97 5.28 -8.98
N VAL A 361 -7.27 5.65 -7.91
CA VAL A 361 -6.02 6.43 -8.02
C VAL A 361 -4.97 5.70 -8.86
N GLN A 362 -4.81 4.38 -8.68
CA GLN A 362 -3.85 3.57 -9.45
C GLN A 362 -4.24 3.44 -10.94
N VAL A 363 -5.54 3.35 -11.26
CA VAL A 363 -6.04 3.39 -12.65
C VAL A 363 -5.68 4.72 -13.32
N VAL A 364 -6.01 5.84 -12.66
CA VAL A 364 -5.74 7.19 -13.17
C VAL A 364 -4.23 7.42 -13.33
N ALA A 365 -3.43 6.98 -12.36
CA ALA A 365 -1.97 7.07 -12.41
C ALA A 365 -1.32 6.16 -13.47
N GLY A 366 -2.04 5.12 -13.95
CA GLY A 366 -1.54 4.15 -14.92
C GLY A 366 -0.63 3.09 -14.31
N LEU A 367 -0.85 2.77 -13.04
CA LEU A 367 -0.02 1.87 -12.25
C LEU A 367 -0.56 0.43 -12.22
N LEU A 368 -1.79 0.21 -12.69
CA LEU A 368 -2.33 -1.13 -12.86
C LEU A 368 -1.86 -1.74 -14.18
N PRO A 369 -1.57 -3.06 -14.21
CA PRO A 369 -1.35 -3.78 -15.45
C PRO A 369 -2.53 -3.62 -16.42
N PRO A 370 -2.31 -3.40 -17.73
CA PRO A 370 -3.39 -3.21 -18.69
C PRO A 370 -4.38 -4.38 -18.78
N GLY A 371 -3.97 -5.59 -18.42
CA GLY A 371 -4.83 -6.77 -18.40
C GLY A 371 -5.80 -6.83 -17.24
N ASP A 372 -5.54 -6.08 -16.17
CA ASP A 372 -6.36 -6.08 -14.95
C ASP A 372 -7.52 -5.08 -15.05
N VAL A 373 -7.50 -4.19 -16.04
CA VAL A 373 -8.47 -3.10 -16.22
C VAL A 373 -9.25 -3.30 -17.50
N HIS A 374 -10.54 -3.55 -17.37
CA HIS A 374 -11.50 -3.68 -18.47
C HIS A 374 -12.21 -2.33 -18.72
N ASP A 375 -12.64 -2.13 -19.98
CA ASP A 375 -13.29 -0.89 -20.44
C ASP A 375 -12.54 0.40 -20.03
N ALA A 376 -11.21 0.31 -19.96
CA ALA A 376 -10.38 1.39 -19.48
C ALA A 376 -10.39 2.55 -20.48
N ARG A 377 -10.83 3.72 -20.04
CA ARG A 377 -10.63 5.01 -20.72
C ARG A 377 -10.17 6.01 -19.70
N VAL A 378 -8.94 6.50 -19.82
CA VAL A 378 -8.41 7.58 -19.00
C VAL A 378 -7.97 8.70 -19.93
N ALA A 379 -8.63 9.85 -19.88
CA ALA A 379 -8.27 11.03 -20.65
C ALA A 379 -7.76 12.13 -19.72
N VAL A 380 -6.70 12.84 -20.12
CA VAL A 380 -6.19 14.02 -19.41
C VAL A 380 -6.17 15.21 -20.38
N GLY A 381 -7.13 16.12 -20.23
CA GLY A 381 -7.50 17.07 -21.28
C GLY A 381 -7.96 16.31 -22.53
N ASP A 382 -7.43 16.68 -23.69
CA ASP A 382 -7.76 16.03 -24.97
C ASP A 382 -6.95 14.75 -25.24
N ASP A 383 -5.97 14.42 -24.38
CA ASP A 383 -5.08 13.27 -24.58
C ASP A 383 -5.68 12.00 -23.93
N ASP A 384 -5.95 10.96 -24.73
CA ASP A 384 -6.18 9.60 -24.20
C ASP A 384 -4.86 9.02 -23.65
N VAL A 385 -4.81 8.87 -22.33
CA VAL A 385 -3.65 8.37 -21.60
C VAL A 385 -3.81 6.92 -21.12
N THR A 386 -4.86 6.22 -21.52
CA THR A 386 -5.17 4.85 -21.09
C THR A 386 -3.98 3.91 -21.21
N ARG A 387 -3.31 3.93 -22.37
CA ARG A 387 -2.10 3.11 -22.66
C ARG A 387 -0.79 3.89 -22.52
N VAL A 388 -0.84 5.13 -22.06
CA VAL A 388 0.33 5.98 -21.88
C VAL A 388 1.00 5.64 -20.55
N ALA A 389 2.31 5.39 -20.58
CA ALA A 389 3.09 5.09 -19.38
C ALA A 389 3.00 6.24 -18.35
N PRO A 390 3.00 5.95 -17.03
CA PRO A 390 2.81 6.94 -15.95
C PRO A 390 3.62 8.22 -16.11
N ARG A 391 4.91 8.10 -16.49
CA ARG A 391 5.83 9.23 -16.69
C ARG A 391 5.44 10.23 -17.77
N ARG A 392 4.58 9.83 -18.69
CA ARG A 392 4.11 10.65 -19.81
C ARG A 392 2.72 11.22 -19.58
N ARG A 393 2.01 10.78 -18.52
CA ARG A 393 0.67 11.27 -18.16
C ARG A 393 0.67 12.68 -17.55
N ARG A 394 1.85 13.25 -17.25
CA ARG A 394 2.05 14.61 -16.68
C ARG A 394 1.26 14.87 -15.38
N LEU A 395 0.98 13.81 -14.62
CA LEU A 395 0.35 13.85 -13.31
C LEU A 395 1.39 13.72 -12.19
N ALA A 396 1.06 14.15 -10.99
CA ALA A 396 1.82 13.80 -9.79
C ALA A 396 0.93 13.02 -8.82
N TRP A 397 1.49 11.98 -8.22
CA TRP A 397 0.81 11.18 -7.21
C TRP A 397 1.50 11.29 -5.86
N LEU A 398 0.72 11.65 -4.85
CA LEU A 398 1.06 11.53 -3.45
C LEU A 398 0.31 10.32 -2.87
N SER A 399 1.03 9.28 -2.51
CA SER A 399 0.47 8.11 -1.83
C SER A 399 0.25 8.38 -0.33
N GLN A 400 -0.62 7.58 0.30
CA GLN A 400 -0.83 7.56 1.75
C GLN A 400 0.48 7.42 2.54
N ARG A 401 1.43 6.63 2.02
CA ARG A 401 2.81 6.61 2.53
C ARG A 401 3.65 7.67 1.79
N PRO A 402 4.54 8.41 2.48
CA PRO A 402 5.39 9.43 1.87
C PRO A 402 6.29 8.94 0.73
N LEU A 403 6.69 7.67 0.75
CA LEU A 403 7.52 7.01 -0.28
C LEU A 403 8.72 7.87 -0.71
N LEU A 404 9.53 8.31 0.25
CA LEU A 404 10.76 9.05 -0.05
C LEU A 404 11.88 8.12 -0.49
N PHE A 405 12.76 8.61 -1.37
CA PHE A 405 13.94 7.88 -1.82
C PHE A 405 15.00 7.93 -0.72
N GLU A 406 15.13 6.81 0.01
CA GLU A 406 15.99 6.67 1.20
C GLU A 406 17.48 7.00 0.95
N ASN A 407 17.96 6.75 -0.27
CA ASN A 407 19.33 7.02 -0.69
C ASN A 407 19.60 8.48 -1.09
N LEU A 408 18.59 9.36 -1.02
CA LEU A 408 18.69 10.78 -1.36
C LEU A 408 18.48 11.66 -0.13
N SER A 409 19.05 12.87 -0.15
CA SER A 409 18.69 13.90 0.83
C SER A 409 17.25 14.37 0.64
N VAL A 410 16.69 15.04 1.64
CA VAL A 410 15.37 15.68 1.56
C VAL A 410 15.29 16.67 0.39
N GLU A 411 16.32 17.51 0.25
CA GLU A 411 16.42 18.42 -0.89
C GLU A 411 16.42 17.68 -2.24
N ASP A 412 17.24 16.63 -2.38
CA ASP A 412 17.33 15.89 -3.65
C ASP A 412 16.07 15.03 -3.90
N ASN A 413 15.31 14.68 -2.85
CA ASN A 413 13.98 14.07 -2.97
C ASN A 413 12.98 15.04 -3.61
N VAL A 414 12.87 16.27 -3.09
CA VAL A 414 11.96 17.28 -3.63
C VAL A 414 12.40 17.72 -5.04
N ALA A 415 13.70 17.90 -5.26
CA ALA A 415 14.25 18.25 -6.58
C ALA A 415 14.16 17.11 -7.62
N PHE A 416 13.76 15.89 -7.23
CA PHE A 416 13.82 14.71 -8.09
C PHE A 416 13.00 14.88 -9.37
N GLY A 417 11.73 15.30 -9.25
CA GLY A 417 10.84 15.45 -10.40
C GLY A 417 11.29 16.55 -11.36
N LEU A 418 11.73 17.69 -10.83
CA LEU A 418 12.33 18.78 -11.64
C LEU A 418 13.54 18.28 -12.44
N ARG A 419 14.44 17.54 -11.77
CA ARG A 419 15.62 16.95 -12.41
C ARG A 419 15.26 15.92 -13.48
N ALA A 420 14.23 15.09 -13.23
CA ALA A 420 13.76 14.10 -14.18
C ALA A 420 13.22 14.76 -15.47
N ARG A 421 12.68 15.97 -15.35
CA ARG A 421 12.19 16.80 -16.45
C ARG A 421 13.26 17.70 -17.09
N GLY A 422 14.53 17.56 -16.70
CA GLY A 422 15.66 18.25 -17.32
C GLY A 422 16.05 19.59 -16.69
N VAL A 423 15.44 19.98 -15.56
CA VAL A 423 15.82 21.22 -14.86
C VAL A 423 17.25 21.09 -14.31
N PRO A 424 18.14 22.09 -14.54
CA PRO A 424 19.51 22.08 -14.03
C PRO A 424 19.56 21.91 -12.50
N ARG A 425 20.54 21.14 -12.00
CA ARG A 425 20.64 20.76 -10.58
C ARG A 425 20.56 21.94 -9.62
N THR A 426 21.25 23.04 -9.92
CA THR A 426 21.27 24.24 -9.07
C THR A 426 19.90 24.90 -8.97
N ARG A 427 19.21 25.06 -10.11
CA ARG A 427 17.84 25.60 -10.16
C ARG A 427 16.85 24.68 -9.46
N ALA A 428 16.92 23.38 -9.74
CA ALA A 428 16.03 22.39 -9.12
C ALA A 428 16.16 22.36 -7.58
N ARG A 429 17.39 22.49 -7.06
CA ARG A 429 17.64 22.57 -5.62
C ARG A 429 17.12 23.86 -4.99
N ARG A 430 17.27 25.00 -5.67
CA ARG A 430 16.71 26.28 -5.21
C ARG A 430 15.19 26.22 -5.11
N GLU A 431 14.52 25.71 -6.15
CA GLU A 431 13.06 25.53 -6.16
C GLU A 431 12.61 24.51 -5.11
N ALA A 432 13.37 23.43 -4.91
CA ALA A 432 13.11 22.46 -3.86
C ALA A 432 13.19 23.06 -2.45
N ARG A 433 14.19 23.91 -2.15
CA ARG A 433 14.28 24.61 -0.86
C ARG A 433 13.10 25.57 -0.64
N ALA A 434 12.68 26.28 -1.68
CA ALA A 434 11.50 27.15 -1.59
C ALA A 434 10.22 26.34 -1.29
N ALA A 435 10.01 25.23 -2.00
CA ALA A 435 8.88 24.33 -1.76
C ALA A 435 8.90 23.71 -0.35
N LEU A 436 10.09 23.34 0.15
CA LEU A 436 10.27 22.89 1.54
C LEU A 436 9.92 23.99 2.54
N GLY A 437 10.25 25.25 2.23
CA GLY A 437 9.87 26.41 3.04
C GLY A 437 8.35 26.55 3.19
N HIS A 438 7.60 26.41 2.08
CA HIS A 438 6.14 26.54 2.11
C HIS A 438 5.44 25.51 3.01
N VAL A 439 6.00 24.31 3.16
CA VAL A 439 5.45 23.26 4.05
C VAL A 439 6.12 23.27 5.44
N GLY A 440 6.90 24.30 5.77
CA GLY A 440 7.61 24.42 7.05
C GLY A 440 8.72 23.39 7.28
N ALA A 441 9.29 22.82 6.21
CA ALA A 441 10.30 21.75 6.24
C ALA A 441 11.68 22.19 5.71
N ALA A 442 11.98 23.50 5.70
CA ALA A 442 13.23 24.03 5.17
C ALA A 442 14.47 23.53 5.91
N ASP A 443 14.37 23.37 7.23
CA ASP A 443 15.44 22.86 8.13
C ASP A 443 15.80 21.40 7.85
N LEU A 444 14.91 20.64 7.21
CA LEU A 444 15.10 19.23 6.90
C LEU A 444 15.91 19.00 5.62
N ALA A 445 16.10 20.02 4.77
CA ALA A 445 16.72 19.92 3.46
C ALA A 445 18.04 19.10 3.39
N PRO A 446 19.01 19.23 4.33
CA PRO A 446 20.26 18.47 4.26
C PRO A 446 20.16 17.03 4.79
N ARG A 447 19.09 16.69 5.53
CA ARG A 447 18.93 15.36 6.16
C ARG A 447 18.68 14.26 5.13
N ARG A 448 18.89 13.00 5.51
CA ARG A 448 18.45 11.85 4.70
C ARG A 448 16.98 11.54 4.97
N ALA A 449 16.32 10.96 3.99
CA ALA A 449 14.92 10.52 4.12
C ALA A 449 14.71 9.48 5.24
N THR A 450 15.74 8.68 5.57
CA THR A 450 15.72 7.70 6.66
C THR A 450 15.65 8.31 8.06
N ASP A 451 16.00 9.60 8.20
CA ASP A 451 16.16 10.26 9.49
C ASP A 451 14.91 11.07 9.89
N LEU A 452 13.83 10.95 9.12
CA LEU A 452 12.61 11.73 9.28
C LEU A 452 11.54 10.99 10.10
N SER A 453 10.78 11.74 10.90
CA SER A 453 9.51 11.24 11.43
C SER A 453 8.46 11.08 10.32
N GLY A 454 7.40 10.31 10.57
CA GLY A 454 6.31 10.11 9.60
C GLY A 454 5.72 11.43 9.09
N GLY A 455 5.40 12.36 9.99
CA GLY A 455 4.85 13.66 9.61
C GLY A 455 5.87 14.59 8.90
N GLN A 456 7.15 14.53 9.27
CA GLN A 456 8.21 15.23 8.53
C GLN A 456 8.33 14.70 7.10
N ALA A 457 8.34 13.36 6.94
CA ALA A 457 8.42 12.73 5.63
C ALA A 457 7.21 13.06 4.75
N GLN A 458 6.00 13.13 5.34
CA GLN A 458 4.79 13.49 4.63
C GLN A 458 4.84 14.92 4.07
N ARG A 459 5.30 15.89 4.87
CA ARG A 459 5.50 17.27 4.40
C ARG A 459 6.48 17.35 3.23
N VAL A 460 7.59 16.62 3.31
CA VAL A 460 8.58 16.52 2.23
C VAL A 460 7.95 15.90 0.96
N ALA A 461 7.12 14.87 1.12
CA ALA A 461 6.43 14.24 0.00
C ALA A 461 5.43 15.18 -0.69
N ILE A 462 4.70 16.00 0.08
CA ILE A 462 3.80 17.04 -0.42
C ILE A 462 4.60 18.09 -1.22
N ALA A 463 5.69 18.61 -0.65
CA ALA A 463 6.57 19.54 -1.37
C ALA A 463 7.10 18.93 -2.68
N ARG A 464 7.51 17.66 -2.67
CA ARG A 464 7.97 16.93 -3.88
C ARG A 464 6.89 16.79 -4.95
N ALA A 465 5.64 16.58 -4.57
CA ALA A 465 4.54 16.49 -5.53
C ALA A 465 4.25 17.86 -6.17
N LEU A 466 4.10 18.90 -5.32
CA LEU A 466 3.71 20.25 -5.73
C LEU A 466 4.78 20.99 -6.55
N VAL A 467 6.06 20.80 -6.22
CA VAL A 467 7.15 21.55 -6.88
C VAL A 467 7.22 21.28 -8.39
N THR A 468 6.69 20.14 -8.85
CA THR A 468 6.68 19.79 -10.28
C THR A 468 5.59 20.48 -11.08
N ASP A 469 4.72 21.27 -10.45
CA ASP A 469 3.59 21.96 -11.07
C ASP A 469 2.77 21.06 -12.03
N PRO A 470 2.18 19.96 -11.52
CA PRO A 470 1.48 18.99 -12.36
C PRO A 470 0.12 19.54 -12.84
N ARG A 471 -0.36 19.07 -14.01
CA ARG A 471 -1.72 19.40 -14.49
C ARG A 471 -2.80 18.67 -13.71
N VAL A 472 -2.51 17.43 -13.34
CA VAL A 472 -3.37 16.56 -12.54
C VAL A 472 -2.61 16.16 -11.27
N LEU A 473 -3.22 16.39 -10.12
CA LEU A 473 -2.67 16.03 -8.81
C LEU A 473 -3.54 14.96 -8.16
N LEU A 474 -2.94 13.82 -7.82
CA LEU A 474 -3.61 12.73 -7.12
C LEU A 474 -3.11 12.70 -5.69
N LEU A 475 -4.00 12.91 -4.72
CA LEU A 475 -3.68 12.94 -3.30
C LEU A 475 -4.40 11.80 -2.60
N ASP A 476 -3.65 10.83 -2.08
CA ASP A 476 -4.19 9.70 -1.32
C ASP A 476 -3.92 9.89 0.17
N GLU A 477 -4.92 10.34 0.93
CA GLU A 477 -4.85 10.67 2.36
C GLU A 477 -3.63 11.54 2.74
N PRO A 478 -3.50 12.74 2.13
CA PRO A 478 -2.30 13.56 2.24
C PRO A 478 -1.95 13.98 3.67
N LEU A 479 -2.91 14.02 4.58
CA LEU A 479 -2.78 14.66 5.90
C LEU A 479 -2.95 13.70 7.07
N ALA A 480 -3.29 12.43 6.82
CA ALA A 480 -3.64 11.46 7.86
C ALA A 480 -2.49 11.12 8.84
N SER A 481 -1.24 11.35 8.45
CA SER A 481 -0.05 11.09 9.27
C SER A 481 0.54 12.33 9.97
N LEU A 482 -0.12 13.48 9.82
CA LEU A 482 0.30 14.75 10.40
C LEU A 482 -0.38 14.99 11.75
N ASP A 483 0.32 15.65 12.67
CA ASP A 483 -0.34 16.23 13.85
C ASP A 483 -1.30 17.35 13.44
N VAL A 484 -2.26 17.66 14.30
CA VAL A 484 -3.36 18.59 14.01
C VAL A 484 -2.86 19.97 13.55
N GLY A 485 -1.84 20.52 14.21
CA GLY A 485 -1.31 21.86 13.90
C GLY A 485 -0.59 21.89 12.55
N VAL A 486 0.25 20.88 12.29
CA VAL A 486 0.92 20.75 11.00
C VAL A 486 -0.08 20.47 9.87
N ALA A 487 -1.10 19.63 10.11
CA ALA A 487 -2.16 19.37 9.14
C ALA A 487 -2.89 20.66 8.75
N GLN A 488 -3.25 21.52 9.71
CA GLN A 488 -3.86 22.82 9.45
C GLN A 488 -2.97 23.72 8.58
N HIS A 489 -1.68 23.83 8.89
CA HIS A 489 -0.75 24.60 8.09
C HIS A 489 -0.66 24.08 6.66
N VAL A 490 -0.51 22.76 6.50
CA VAL A 490 -0.40 22.12 5.18
C VAL A 490 -1.70 22.21 4.38
N ARG A 491 -2.88 22.16 5.02
CA ARG A 491 -4.17 22.46 4.37
C ARG A 491 -4.18 23.85 3.76
N SER A 492 -3.72 24.85 4.51
CA SER A 492 -3.61 26.22 4.01
C SER A 492 -2.65 26.30 2.81
N VAL A 493 -1.52 25.59 2.86
CA VAL A 493 -0.57 25.52 1.74
C VAL A 493 -1.19 24.88 0.51
N LEU A 494 -1.93 23.76 0.65
CA LEU A 494 -2.62 23.10 -0.45
C LEU A 494 -3.71 24.01 -1.04
N HIS A 495 -4.52 24.63 -0.19
CA HIS A 495 -5.57 25.57 -0.60
C HIS A 495 -4.97 26.76 -1.37
N HIS A 496 -3.90 27.37 -0.85
CA HIS A 496 -3.24 28.49 -1.51
C HIS A 496 -2.60 28.08 -2.84
N ALA A 497 -1.88 26.94 -2.86
CA ALA A 497 -1.26 26.42 -4.09
C ALA A 497 -2.29 26.12 -5.18
N GLN A 498 -3.48 25.65 -4.81
CA GLN A 498 -4.60 25.42 -5.73
C GLN A 498 -5.17 26.74 -6.27
N ARG A 499 -5.27 27.78 -5.45
CA ARG A 499 -5.79 29.10 -5.88
C ARG A 499 -4.80 29.88 -6.75
N GLU A 500 -3.51 29.82 -6.44
CA GLU A 500 -2.48 30.49 -7.24
C GLU A 500 -2.32 29.86 -8.62
N ARG A 501 -2.39 28.52 -8.69
CA ARG A 501 -2.31 27.76 -9.94
C ARG A 501 -3.33 26.63 -9.90
N PRO A 502 -4.54 26.85 -10.47
CA PRO A 502 -5.58 25.82 -10.51
C PRO A 502 -5.08 24.54 -11.19
N ARG A 503 -5.14 23.43 -10.46
CA ARG A 503 -4.80 22.09 -10.94
C ARG A 503 -5.99 21.18 -10.78
N THR A 504 -6.17 20.26 -11.72
CA THR A 504 -7.25 19.27 -11.58
C THR A 504 -6.82 18.27 -10.51
N THR A 505 -7.55 18.17 -9.40
CA THR A 505 -7.10 17.41 -8.24
C THR A 505 -8.11 16.34 -7.86
N LEU A 506 -7.64 15.09 -7.74
CA LEU A 506 -8.40 13.99 -7.16
C LEU A 506 -7.89 13.77 -5.73
N LEU A 507 -8.71 14.09 -4.73
CA LEU A 507 -8.36 14.03 -3.31
C LEU A 507 -9.09 12.86 -2.64
N VAL A 508 -8.38 11.78 -2.35
CA VAL A 508 -8.89 10.73 -1.46
C VAL A 508 -8.67 11.17 -0.03
N THR A 509 -9.75 11.31 0.73
CA THR A 509 -9.70 11.65 2.16
C THR A 509 -10.90 11.05 2.90
N HIS A 510 -10.84 11.05 4.21
CA HIS A 510 -11.97 10.77 5.10
C HIS A 510 -12.16 11.88 6.14
N ASP A 511 -11.36 12.96 6.07
CA ASP A 511 -11.41 14.09 6.99
C ASP A 511 -12.34 15.18 6.43
N LEU A 512 -13.35 15.56 7.21
CA LEU A 512 -14.33 16.59 6.84
C LEU A 512 -13.67 17.95 6.55
N LEU A 513 -12.61 18.32 7.28
CA LEU A 513 -11.91 19.58 7.07
C LEU A 513 -11.19 19.61 5.74
N ASP A 514 -10.67 18.47 5.26
CA ASP A 514 -10.05 18.39 3.94
C ASP A 514 -11.10 18.64 2.85
N VAL A 515 -12.27 18.03 2.99
CA VAL A 515 -13.39 18.19 2.06
C VAL A 515 -13.84 19.65 2.02
N LEU A 516 -14.14 20.24 3.20
CA LEU A 516 -14.67 21.60 3.29
C LEU A 516 -13.69 22.69 2.82
N LEU A 517 -12.39 22.51 3.03
CA LEU A 517 -11.39 23.54 2.75
C LEU A 517 -10.74 23.39 1.36
N LEU A 518 -10.76 22.19 0.78
CA LEU A 518 -10.02 21.90 -0.45
C LEU A 518 -10.90 21.48 -1.62
N ALA A 519 -12.04 20.82 -1.40
CA ALA A 519 -12.82 20.21 -2.47
C ALA A 519 -13.96 21.13 -2.95
N ASP A 520 -14.23 21.07 -4.25
CA ASP A 520 -15.38 21.72 -4.90
C ASP A 520 -16.56 20.73 -5.01
N ARG A 521 -16.24 19.45 -5.23
CA ARG A 521 -17.19 18.35 -5.43
C ARG A 521 -16.82 17.12 -4.61
N VAL A 522 -17.81 16.35 -4.19
CA VAL A 522 -17.65 15.08 -3.47
C VAL A 522 -18.19 13.94 -4.31
N VAL A 523 -17.42 12.85 -4.36
CA VAL A 523 -17.80 11.57 -4.92
C VAL A 523 -17.67 10.52 -3.82
N VAL A 524 -18.77 9.84 -3.50
CA VAL A 524 -18.77 8.74 -2.53
C VAL A 524 -18.71 7.41 -3.27
N LEU A 525 -17.70 6.61 -2.94
CA LEU A 525 -17.54 5.23 -3.42
C LEU A 525 -17.99 4.24 -2.33
N GLU A 526 -18.87 3.32 -2.71
CA GLU A 526 -19.27 2.16 -1.90
C GLU A 526 -19.28 0.91 -2.80
N ASP A 527 -18.70 -0.18 -2.32
CA ASP A 527 -18.55 -1.45 -3.05
C ASP A 527 -18.02 -1.29 -4.49
N GLY A 528 -17.11 -0.34 -4.67
CA GLY A 528 -16.44 -0.03 -5.93
C GLY A 528 -17.26 0.73 -6.96
N HIS A 529 -18.46 1.20 -6.60
CA HIS A 529 -19.34 2.00 -7.44
C HIS A 529 -19.50 3.42 -6.87
N VAL A 530 -19.77 4.39 -7.74
CA VAL A 530 -20.16 5.75 -7.32
C VAL A 530 -21.61 5.73 -6.86
N VAL A 531 -21.84 6.00 -5.58
CA VAL A 531 -23.19 6.04 -4.98
C VAL A 531 -23.73 7.45 -4.80
N GLU A 532 -22.85 8.45 -4.77
CA GLU A 532 -23.22 9.86 -4.63
C GLU A 532 -22.17 10.73 -5.32
N ASP A 533 -22.59 11.69 -6.14
CA ASP A 533 -21.74 12.65 -6.83
C ASP A 533 -22.43 14.02 -6.84
N GLY A 534 -21.83 15.01 -6.20
CA GLY A 534 -22.41 16.35 -6.10
C GLY A 534 -21.51 17.38 -5.42
N PRO A 535 -21.88 18.67 -5.48
CA PRO A 535 -21.11 19.73 -4.82
C PRO A 535 -21.08 19.51 -3.30
N VAL A 536 -19.99 19.97 -2.67
CA VAL A 536 -19.70 19.68 -1.25
C VAL A 536 -20.85 20.08 -0.33
N ASP A 537 -21.43 21.26 -0.54
CA ASP A 537 -22.53 21.78 0.25
C ASP A 537 -23.78 20.89 0.15
N GLN A 538 -24.13 20.42 -1.06
CA GLN A 538 -25.27 19.54 -1.26
C GLN A 538 -25.07 18.18 -0.59
N VAL A 539 -23.92 17.53 -0.80
CA VAL A 539 -23.62 16.19 -0.23
C VAL A 539 -23.56 16.23 1.30
N LEU A 540 -23.06 17.33 1.89
CA LEU A 540 -23.00 17.46 3.34
C LEU A 540 -24.32 17.91 3.97
N THR A 541 -25.14 18.71 3.29
CA THR A 541 -26.42 19.20 3.84
C THR A 541 -27.60 18.26 3.56
N ARG A 542 -27.55 17.48 2.48
CA ARG A 542 -28.58 16.51 2.07
C ARG A 542 -27.92 15.19 1.65
N PRO A 543 -27.22 14.51 2.58
CA PRO A 543 -26.52 13.26 2.27
C PRO A 543 -27.49 12.17 1.82
N ARG A 544 -27.13 11.44 0.78
CA ARG A 544 -27.88 10.27 0.28
C ARG A 544 -27.23 8.95 0.66
N SER A 545 -25.91 8.93 0.81
CA SER A 545 -25.16 7.77 1.26
C SER A 545 -24.97 7.73 2.77
N ARG A 546 -24.88 6.52 3.33
CA ARG A 546 -24.55 6.31 4.75
C ARG A 546 -23.17 6.89 5.09
N PHE A 547 -22.22 6.82 4.17
CA PHE A 547 -20.90 7.42 4.36
C PHE A 547 -20.97 8.96 4.45
N ALA A 548 -21.66 9.64 3.52
CA ALA A 548 -21.81 11.10 3.56
C ALA A 548 -22.54 11.55 4.84
N ALA A 549 -23.59 10.84 5.26
CA ALA A 549 -24.30 11.15 6.50
C ALA A 549 -23.42 11.06 7.74
N ARG A 550 -22.57 10.03 7.85
CA ARG A 550 -21.59 9.92 8.93
C ARG A 550 -20.59 11.08 8.91
N LEU A 551 -20.13 11.49 7.73
CA LEU A 551 -19.20 12.60 7.58
C LEU A 551 -19.86 13.94 7.96
N ALA A 552 -21.10 14.16 7.54
CA ALA A 552 -21.92 15.31 7.93
C ALA A 552 -22.34 15.28 9.41
N GLY A 553 -22.19 14.13 10.08
CA GLY A 553 -22.53 13.95 11.50
C GLY A 553 -24.02 13.85 11.77
N VAL A 554 -24.82 13.42 10.79
CA VAL A 554 -26.28 13.26 10.89
C VAL A 554 -26.69 11.78 10.90
N ASN A 555 -27.88 11.48 11.42
CA ASN A 555 -28.51 10.18 11.24
C ASN A 555 -29.11 10.10 9.84
N LEU A 556 -28.96 8.93 9.20
CA LEU A 556 -29.58 8.64 7.91
C LEU A 556 -30.20 7.24 7.93
N LEU A 557 -31.45 7.16 7.52
CA LEU A 557 -32.19 5.93 7.31
C LEU A 557 -32.67 5.89 5.87
N ALA A 558 -32.16 4.95 5.08
CA ALA A 558 -32.56 4.71 3.69
C ALA A 558 -33.74 3.73 3.63
N GLY A 559 -34.67 3.95 2.72
CA GLY A 559 -35.89 3.17 2.63
C GLY A 559 -36.78 3.55 1.45
N SER A 560 -38.01 3.01 1.45
CA SER A 560 -39.04 3.31 0.46
C SER A 560 -40.22 4.06 1.08
N VAL A 561 -40.79 5.01 0.34
CA VAL A 561 -41.95 5.79 0.78
C VAL A 561 -43.21 4.94 0.71
N VAL A 562 -43.97 4.85 1.81
CA VAL A 562 -45.22 4.05 1.89
C VAL A 562 -46.48 4.87 2.07
N HIS A 563 -46.37 6.09 2.60
CA HIS A 563 -47.51 6.98 2.81
C HIS A 563 -47.10 8.43 2.64
N VAL A 564 -47.86 9.18 1.85
CA VAL A 564 -47.69 10.63 1.66
C VAL A 564 -49.00 11.28 2.09
N ALA A 565 -48.95 12.07 3.15
CA ALA A 565 -50.11 12.85 3.59
C ALA A 565 -50.26 14.06 2.67
N VAL A 566 -51.40 14.16 1.99
CA VAL A 566 -51.79 15.38 1.27
C VAL A 566 -52.26 16.39 2.32
N PRO A 567 -51.79 17.65 2.31
CA PRO A 567 -52.28 18.65 3.23
C PRO A 567 -53.80 18.82 3.02
N GLU A 568 -54.61 18.61 4.06
CA GLU A 568 -56.00 19.03 4.01
C GLU A 568 -56.04 20.57 3.93
N PRO A 569 -56.87 21.16 3.06
CA PRO A 569 -56.99 22.61 2.99
C PRO A 569 -57.51 23.13 4.32
N VAL A 570 -56.65 23.86 5.05
CA VAL A 570 -57.04 24.58 6.27
C VAL A 570 -58.08 25.62 5.88
N THR A 571 -59.32 25.36 6.26
CA THR A 571 -60.39 26.35 6.15
C THR A 571 -60.15 27.37 7.26
N VAL A 572 -59.64 28.55 6.91
CA VAL A 572 -59.50 29.66 7.86
C VAL A 572 -60.91 30.07 8.31
N GLY A 573 -61.29 29.65 9.51
CA GLY A 573 -62.51 30.09 10.16
C GLY A 573 -62.46 31.58 10.43
N SER A 574 -63.46 32.29 9.94
CA SER A 574 -63.65 33.74 10.04
C SER A 574 -63.65 34.25 11.49
N LEU A 575 -62.90 35.35 11.68
CA LEU A 575 -62.85 36.33 12.76
C LEU A 575 -64.05 36.34 13.74
N GLY A 576 -63.76 36.15 15.02
CA GLY A 576 -64.57 36.64 16.15
C GLY A 576 -63.78 37.72 16.89
N THR A 577 -64.17 38.98 16.69
CA THR A 577 -63.74 40.13 17.48
C THR A 577 -64.36 40.09 18.86
N GLU A 578 -63.57 39.99 19.93
CA GLU A 578 -63.98 40.54 21.24
C GLU A 578 -62.78 41.17 21.98
N SER A 579 -63.09 42.32 22.55
CA SER A 579 -62.20 43.35 23.08
C SER A 579 -61.99 43.18 24.58
N GLY A 580 -60.81 43.57 25.09
CA GLY A 580 -60.61 43.88 26.52
C GLY A 580 -59.17 43.74 27.03
N GLY A 581 -58.45 44.87 27.21
CA GLY A 581 -57.23 44.97 28.03
C GLY A 581 -57.55 45.28 29.51
N PRO A 582 -56.61 45.81 30.36
CA PRO A 582 -55.18 46.09 30.14
C PRO A 582 -54.21 45.77 31.34
N GLY A 583 -52.89 45.97 31.14
CA GLY A 583 -51.81 46.12 32.15
C GLY A 583 -50.90 44.89 32.33
N VAL A 584 -49.55 44.94 32.37
CA VAL A 584 -48.59 45.94 32.90
C VAL A 584 -47.21 45.78 32.20
N ASP A 585 -46.47 46.90 32.16
CA ASP A 585 -45.12 47.20 31.60
C ASP A 585 -43.96 46.26 32.00
N GLY A 586 -43.04 45.90 31.08
CA GLY A 586 -41.68 46.48 30.90
C GLY A 586 -40.60 45.40 31.21
N ALA A 587 -39.46 45.19 30.53
CA ALA A 587 -38.67 45.97 29.58
C ALA A 587 -37.66 45.05 28.79
N ASP A 588 -37.12 45.60 27.70
CA ASP A 588 -35.82 45.38 27.03
C ASP A 588 -35.52 44.15 26.14
N ALA A 589 -36.00 44.31 24.90
CA ALA A 589 -35.34 44.18 23.60
C ALA A 589 -33.83 43.83 23.51
N ALA A 590 -33.54 42.81 22.68
CA ALA A 590 -32.36 42.76 21.81
C ALA A 590 -32.78 42.30 20.41
N LEU A 591 -32.41 43.10 19.40
CA LEU A 591 -32.85 43.07 18.01
C LEU A 591 -32.48 41.78 17.26
N ALA A 592 -33.48 41.13 16.67
CA ALA A 592 -33.34 40.23 15.52
C ALA A 592 -33.68 41.00 14.23
N PRO A 593 -33.02 40.77 13.09
CA PRO A 593 -33.40 41.39 11.83
C PRO A 593 -34.67 40.71 11.29
N THR A 594 -35.72 41.51 11.13
CA THR A 594 -36.95 41.19 10.40
C THR A 594 -36.79 41.43 8.90
N ASP A 595 -37.47 40.56 8.15
CA ASP A 595 -38.08 40.76 6.82
C ASP A 595 -37.52 39.90 5.68
N ALA A 596 -38.03 38.67 5.64
CA ALA A 596 -38.47 38.04 4.40
C ALA A 596 -39.90 37.53 4.63
N ALA A 597 -40.85 38.06 3.86
CA ALA A 597 -42.25 37.63 3.86
C ALA A 597 -42.37 36.11 3.58
N PRO A 598 -43.32 35.39 4.18
CA PRO A 598 -43.52 33.99 3.86
C PRO A 598 -44.26 33.88 2.52
N ASP A 599 -43.57 33.37 1.50
CA ASP A 599 -44.18 32.86 0.27
C ASP A 599 -45.18 31.74 0.62
N ALA A 600 -46.41 31.91 0.19
CA ALA A 600 -47.56 31.06 0.50
C ALA A 600 -47.64 29.76 -0.33
N GLU A 601 -46.51 29.11 -0.65
CA GLU A 601 -46.50 27.92 -1.53
C GLU A 601 -45.51 26.81 -1.11
N ALA A 602 -45.50 26.44 0.18
CA ALA A 602 -44.84 25.20 0.64
C ALA A 602 -45.56 24.61 1.86
N ALA A 603 -46.73 24.01 1.65
CA ALA A 603 -47.29 23.11 2.67
C ALA A 603 -46.38 21.87 2.77
N ALA A 604 -45.54 21.81 3.82
CA ALA A 604 -44.68 20.67 4.11
C ALA A 604 -45.53 19.39 4.19
N ARG A 605 -45.32 18.48 3.23
CA ARG A 605 -46.07 17.21 3.16
C ARG A 605 -45.41 16.24 4.12
N GLU A 606 -46.18 15.58 4.99
CA GLU A 606 -45.64 14.49 5.80
C GLU A 606 -45.50 13.23 4.94
N ALA A 607 -44.34 12.58 5.00
CA ALA A 607 -44.11 11.28 4.37
C ALA A 607 -43.70 10.25 5.43
N THR A 608 -44.04 8.99 5.17
CA THR A 608 -43.60 7.83 5.96
C THR A 608 -42.72 6.94 5.10
N LEU A 609 -41.52 6.67 5.58
CA LEU A 609 -40.54 5.77 5.00
C LEU A 609 -40.56 4.42 5.74
N VAL A 610 -40.42 3.31 5.02
CA VAL A 610 -40.04 2.01 5.59
C VAL A 610 -38.56 1.78 5.28
N VAL A 611 -37.73 1.60 6.31
CA VAL A 611 -36.28 1.43 6.18
C VAL A 611 -35.96 0.09 5.52
N ASP A 612 -35.09 0.11 4.52
CA ASP A 612 -34.77 -1.08 3.71
C ASP A 612 -34.31 -2.26 4.56
N GLY A 613 -34.83 -3.45 4.24
CA GLY A 613 -34.51 -4.69 4.96
C GLY A 613 -35.08 -4.78 6.38
N THR A 614 -35.98 -3.87 6.77
CA THR A 614 -36.61 -3.84 8.11
C THR A 614 -38.08 -3.43 8.05
N GLU A 615 -38.84 -3.61 9.14
CA GLU A 615 -40.17 -2.99 9.29
C GLU A 615 -40.13 -1.61 9.98
N VAL A 616 -38.94 -1.04 10.18
CA VAL A 616 -38.78 0.24 10.88
C VAL A 616 -39.41 1.35 10.04
N ARG A 617 -40.38 2.07 10.63
CA ARG A 617 -41.04 3.22 9.99
C ARG A 617 -40.48 4.54 10.51
N VAL A 618 -40.31 5.49 9.60
CA VAL A 618 -39.83 6.84 9.92
C VAL A 618 -40.77 7.84 9.29
N ARG A 619 -41.39 8.71 10.10
CA ARG A 619 -42.19 9.84 9.64
C ARG A 619 -41.37 11.11 9.64
N GLY A 620 -41.50 11.89 8.59
CA GLY A 620 -40.79 13.16 8.45
C GLY A 620 -41.49 14.13 7.51
N THR A 621 -40.91 15.30 7.38
CA THR A 621 -41.30 16.34 6.43
C THR A 621 -40.61 16.10 5.10
N ALA A 622 -41.38 16.02 4.02
CA ALA A 622 -40.87 15.92 2.66
C ALA A 622 -40.71 17.31 2.06
N GLY A 623 -39.51 17.63 1.57
CA GLY A 623 -39.24 18.89 0.86
C GLY A 623 -39.70 18.87 -0.60
N GLU A 624 -39.98 17.68 -1.15
CA GLU A 624 -40.34 17.43 -2.54
C GLU A 624 -41.49 16.40 -2.61
N PRO A 625 -42.28 16.35 -3.70
CA PRO A 625 -43.32 15.34 -3.87
C PRO A 625 -42.73 13.95 -4.07
N PHE A 626 -43.25 12.96 -3.34
CA PHE A 626 -42.94 11.54 -3.48
C PHE A 626 -44.17 10.75 -3.94
N ALA A 627 -43.95 9.69 -4.70
CA ALA A 627 -44.91 8.62 -4.93
C ALA A 627 -44.67 7.45 -3.96
N ALA A 628 -45.70 6.64 -3.73
CA ALA A 628 -45.54 5.41 -2.97
C ALA A 628 -44.62 4.45 -3.75
N GLY A 629 -43.61 3.90 -3.08
CA GLY A 629 -42.57 3.05 -3.65
C GLY A 629 -41.27 3.79 -4.00
N ASP A 630 -41.26 5.13 -3.99
CA ASP A 630 -40.04 5.89 -4.28
C ASP A 630 -38.96 5.62 -3.23
N GLY A 631 -37.71 5.48 -3.69
CA GLY A 631 -36.54 5.41 -2.82
C GLY A 631 -36.26 6.78 -2.18
N ALA A 632 -36.15 6.81 -0.86
CA ALA A 632 -35.89 8.03 -0.12
C ALA A 632 -35.01 7.80 1.11
N VAL A 633 -34.43 8.88 1.61
CA VAL A 633 -33.63 8.90 2.83
C VAL A 633 -34.28 9.84 3.85
N ALA A 634 -34.39 9.37 5.09
CA ALA A 634 -34.78 10.17 6.24
C ALA A 634 -33.54 10.62 7.01
N VAL A 635 -33.37 11.93 7.15
CA VAL A 635 -32.19 12.57 7.75
C VAL A 635 -32.60 13.43 8.94
N PHE A 636 -31.87 13.31 10.05
CA PHE A 636 -32.07 14.13 11.26
C PHE A 636 -30.79 14.21 12.10
N GLU A 637 -30.65 15.28 12.87
CA GLU A 637 -29.45 15.52 13.66
C GLU A 637 -29.47 14.73 14.98
N PRO A 638 -28.34 14.20 15.46
CA PRO A 638 -28.27 13.48 16.74
C PRO A 638 -28.73 14.31 17.95
N ARG A 639 -28.59 15.64 17.90
CA ARG A 639 -29.04 16.54 18.98
C ARG A 639 -30.57 16.65 19.11
N THR A 640 -31.34 16.28 18.07
CA THR A 640 -32.80 16.28 18.12
C THR A 640 -33.37 14.96 18.65
N VAL A 641 -32.50 13.99 18.94
CA VAL A 641 -32.86 12.67 19.46
C VAL A 641 -32.87 12.69 20.98
N ALA A 642 -34.05 12.53 21.57
CA ALA A 642 -34.22 12.31 23.00
C ALA A 642 -34.01 10.84 23.36
N VAL A 643 -33.41 10.58 24.52
CA VAL A 643 -33.10 9.21 24.99
C VAL A 643 -33.85 8.92 26.29
N HIS A 644 -34.60 7.82 26.32
CA HIS A 644 -35.43 7.39 27.45
C HIS A 644 -35.09 5.95 27.87
N ARG A 645 -35.23 5.62 29.16
CA ARG A 645 -35.05 4.24 29.67
C ARG A 645 -36.30 3.37 29.49
N ALA A 646 -37.46 3.96 29.74
CA ALA A 646 -38.75 3.32 29.54
C ALA A 646 -39.37 3.81 28.22
N THR A 647 -40.39 3.09 27.74
CA THR A 647 -41.19 3.54 26.60
C THR A 647 -41.72 4.95 26.90
N PRO A 648 -41.56 5.91 25.99
CA PRO A 648 -41.96 7.31 26.22
C PRO A 648 -43.47 7.41 26.50
N GLU A 649 -43.87 8.34 27.36
CA GLU A 649 -45.29 8.67 27.57
C GLU A 649 -45.82 9.46 26.35
N GLY A 650 -46.96 9.01 25.79
CA GLY A 650 -47.50 9.46 24.50
C GLY A 650 -47.18 8.49 23.35
N SER A 651 -47.71 8.76 22.15
CA SER A 651 -47.38 8.00 20.93
C SER A 651 -46.47 8.83 20.01
N PRO A 652 -45.20 9.08 20.39
CA PRO A 652 -44.28 9.77 19.50
C PRO A 652 -44.19 9.00 18.17
N ARG A 653 -44.35 9.72 17.07
CA ARG A 653 -44.44 9.14 15.73
C ARG A 653 -43.17 8.38 15.31
N ASN A 654 -42.02 8.75 15.87
CA ASN A 654 -40.74 8.07 15.69
C ASN A 654 -40.13 7.73 17.06
N ALA A 655 -40.27 6.48 17.49
CA ALA A 655 -39.63 5.96 18.68
C ALA A 655 -39.04 4.58 18.39
N TYR A 656 -37.76 4.43 18.69
CA TYR A 656 -36.98 3.25 18.34
C TYR A 656 -36.35 2.67 19.59
N ARG A 657 -36.55 1.36 19.80
CA ARG A 657 -35.81 0.64 20.83
C ARG A 657 -34.39 0.40 20.32
N VAL A 658 -33.39 0.85 21.07
CA VAL A 658 -32.00 0.89 20.67
C VAL A 658 -31.14 0.21 21.74
N VAL A 659 -30.20 -0.62 21.29
CA VAL A 659 -29.13 -1.17 22.16
C VAL A 659 -27.91 -0.27 21.97
N VAL A 660 -27.46 0.38 23.04
CA VAL A 660 -26.28 1.24 23.04
C VAL A 660 -25.06 0.41 22.64
N THR A 661 -24.30 0.89 21.67
CA THR A 661 -23.08 0.23 21.17
C THR A 661 -21.82 0.95 21.63
N SER A 662 -21.84 2.28 21.68
CA SER A 662 -20.72 3.08 22.18
C SER A 662 -21.20 4.43 22.72
N VAL A 663 -20.38 5.02 23.58
CA VAL A 663 -20.53 6.40 24.06
C VAL A 663 -19.19 7.08 23.87
N GLU A 664 -19.16 8.14 23.08
CA GLU A 664 -17.93 8.79 22.63
C GLU A 664 -17.95 10.29 22.94
N PRO A 665 -16.82 10.89 23.35
CA PRO A 665 -16.73 12.35 23.50
C PRO A 665 -17.02 13.07 22.18
N HIS A 666 -17.88 14.09 22.22
CA HIS A 666 -18.23 14.92 21.06
C HIS A 666 -18.33 16.39 21.46
N GLY A 667 -17.17 17.06 21.53
CA GLY A 667 -17.08 18.44 22.02
C GLY A 667 -17.55 18.54 23.49
N PRO A 668 -18.50 19.44 23.83
CA PRO A 668 -19.07 19.52 25.17
C PRO A 668 -20.15 18.44 25.46
N LEU A 669 -20.54 17.67 24.44
CA LEU A 669 -21.55 16.61 24.53
C LEU A 669 -20.89 15.21 24.47
N LEU A 670 -21.69 14.19 24.71
CA LEU A 670 -21.36 12.78 24.49
C LEU A 670 -22.28 12.24 23.40
N ARG A 671 -21.68 11.71 22.33
CA ARG A 671 -22.42 11.03 21.28
C ARG A 671 -22.64 9.58 21.67
N VAL A 672 -23.91 9.19 21.80
CA VAL A 672 -24.33 7.83 22.11
C VAL A 672 -24.77 7.16 20.82
N TRP A 673 -24.05 6.13 20.42
CA TRP A 673 -24.42 5.29 19.29
C TRP A 673 -25.19 4.09 19.78
N GLY A 674 -26.18 3.67 19.00
CA GLY A 674 -26.83 2.40 19.24
C GLY A 674 -27.46 1.82 18.00
N ARG A 675 -27.72 0.52 18.07
CA ARG A 675 -28.37 -0.26 17.01
C ARG A 675 -29.84 -0.42 17.33
N VAL A 676 -30.71 -0.16 16.37
CA VAL A 676 -32.14 -0.42 16.52
C VAL A 676 -32.35 -1.93 16.73
N ALA A 677 -33.03 -2.29 17.81
CA ALA A 677 -33.32 -3.68 18.16
C ALA A 677 -34.65 -4.11 17.57
N GLY A 678 -34.69 -5.25 16.88
CA GLY A 678 -35.95 -5.94 16.58
C GLY A 678 -36.59 -6.46 17.88
N GLU A 679 -37.91 -6.43 17.97
CA GLU A 679 -38.64 -6.94 19.14
C GLU A 679 -38.88 -8.45 19.08
N ASP A 680 -38.60 -9.13 20.20
CA ASP A 680 -39.08 -10.48 20.48
C ASP A 680 -40.60 -10.44 20.68
N ARG A 681 -41.32 -11.36 20.01
CA ARG A 681 -42.78 -11.51 20.01
C ARG A 681 -43.37 -11.45 21.43
N GLY A 682 -44.09 -10.37 21.75
CA GLY A 682 -44.82 -10.26 23.02
C GLY A 682 -45.60 -8.95 23.22
N GLY A 683 -46.57 -8.66 22.34
CA GLY A 683 -47.68 -7.75 22.65
C GLY A 683 -47.55 -6.29 22.17
N GLN A 684 -48.38 -5.94 21.17
CA GLN A 684 -48.86 -4.58 20.82
C GLN A 684 -47.83 -3.50 20.39
N ALA A 685 -47.22 -3.72 19.22
CA ALA A 685 -47.10 -2.79 18.07
C ALA A 685 -45.99 -3.34 17.16
N ALA A 686 -46.35 -3.94 16.02
CA ALA A 686 -45.43 -4.70 15.19
C ALA A 686 -44.41 -3.81 14.46
N VAL A 687 -43.15 -3.89 14.86
CA VAL A 687 -41.95 -3.61 14.04
C VAL A 687 -41.05 -4.85 14.10
N THR A 688 -41.21 -5.74 13.13
CA THR A 688 -40.41 -6.95 12.93
C THR A 688 -39.17 -6.60 12.10
N THR A 689 -37.98 -6.61 12.70
CA THR A 689 -36.73 -6.50 11.93
C THR A 689 -36.29 -7.90 11.53
N THR A 690 -36.17 -8.17 10.22
CA THR A 690 -35.55 -9.39 9.67
C THR A 690 -34.02 -9.27 9.55
N ALA A 691 -33.47 -8.05 9.67
CA ALA A 691 -32.03 -7.78 9.68
C ALA A 691 -31.38 -8.25 11.00
N VAL A 692 -30.62 -9.35 10.94
CA VAL A 692 -29.81 -9.87 12.06
C VAL A 692 -28.35 -9.47 11.83
N GLY A 693 -27.71 -8.80 12.80
CA GLY A 693 -26.27 -8.51 12.74
C GLY A 693 -25.91 -7.08 12.29
N HIS A 694 -25.01 -6.95 11.31
CA HIS A 694 -24.43 -5.68 10.84
C HIS A 694 -25.41 -4.79 10.03
N ASP A 695 -26.58 -5.31 9.65
CA ASP A 695 -27.52 -4.64 8.74
C ASP A 695 -28.62 -3.84 9.45
N ALA A 696 -28.73 -3.96 10.78
CA ALA A 696 -29.73 -3.19 11.53
C ALA A 696 -29.33 -1.70 11.61
N PRO A 697 -30.30 -0.77 11.44
CA PRO A 697 -30.00 0.66 11.40
C PRO A 697 -29.33 1.13 12.69
N HIS A 698 -28.28 1.93 12.52
CA HIS A 698 -27.55 2.57 13.60
C HIS A 698 -27.98 4.02 13.74
N LEU A 699 -28.25 4.45 14.97
CA LEU A 699 -28.64 5.80 15.32
C LEU A 699 -27.68 6.39 16.35
N ALA A 700 -27.50 7.70 16.28
CA ALA A 700 -26.74 8.51 17.22
C ALA A 700 -27.66 9.52 17.92
N ALA A 701 -27.38 9.77 19.20
CA ALA A 701 -27.97 10.84 19.98
C ALA A 701 -26.87 11.63 20.69
N ASP A 702 -26.93 12.96 20.66
CA ASP A 702 -25.99 13.82 21.38
C ASP A 702 -26.57 14.23 22.73
N LEU A 703 -25.93 13.80 23.82
CA LEU A 703 -26.41 13.99 25.19
C LEU A 703 -25.39 14.78 26.02
N THR A 704 -25.86 15.48 27.04
CA THR A 704 -24.96 16.09 28.03
C THR A 704 -24.31 15.00 28.90
N PRO A 705 -23.09 15.22 29.44
CA PRO A 705 -22.47 14.29 30.38
C PRO A 705 -23.37 13.95 31.58
N ARG A 706 -24.15 14.93 32.05
CA ARG A 706 -25.15 14.74 33.12
C ARG A 706 -26.24 13.75 32.70
N ALA A 707 -26.83 13.92 31.52
CA ALA A 707 -27.88 13.03 31.02
C ALA A 707 -27.37 11.59 30.86
N VAL A 708 -26.15 11.41 30.33
CA VAL A 708 -25.51 10.08 30.22
C VAL A 708 -25.31 9.43 31.59
N ALA A 709 -24.90 10.20 32.61
CA ALA A 709 -24.70 9.71 33.96
C ALA A 709 -26.03 9.36 34.67
N GLU A 710 -27.05 10.22 34.54
CA GLU A 710 -28.39 9.99 35.09
C GLU A 710 -29.06 8.77 34.46
N LEU A 711 -28.95 8.63 33.14
CA LEU A 711 -29.43 7.48 32.39
C LEU A 711 -28.49 6.26 32.50
N ARG A 712 -27.36 6.36 33.20
CA ARG A 712 -26.30 5.33 33.34
C ARG A 712 -26.06 4.55 32.04
N LEU A 713 -25.85 5.26 30.94
CA LEU A 713 -25.72 4.62 29.62
C LEU A 713 -24.35 3.95 29.50
N THR A 714 -24.36 2.65 29.22
CA THR A 714 -23.17 1.85 28.91
C THR A 714 -23.42 0.99 27.68
N PRO A 715 -22.37 0.56 26.96
CA PRO A 715 -22.53 -0.39 25.87
C PRO A 715 -23.28 -1.67 26.31
N GLY A 716 -24.30 -2.06 25.55
CA GLY A 716 -25.19 -3.18 25.84
C GLY A 716 -26.54 -2.78 26.47
N GLU A 717 -26.66 -1.56 26.99
CA GLU A 717 -27.91 -1.09 27.59
C GLU A 717 -29.01 -0.86 26.54
N ARG A 718 -30.26 -1.12 26.94
CA ARG A 718 -31.44 -0.91 26.10
C ARG A 718 -32.12 0.39 26.47
N VAL A 719 -32.34 1.24 25.48
CA VAL A 719 -32.97 2.56 25.62
C VAL A 719 -33.90 2.83 24.45
N TRP A 720 -34.69 3.88 24.56
CA TRP A 720 -35.56 4.40 23.51
C TRP A 720 -34.98 5.69 22.95
N PHE A 721 -34.77 5.72 21.64
CA PHE A 721 -34.42 6.93 20.89
C PHE A 721 -35.70 7.49 20.28
N VAL A 722 -35.97 8.77 20.54
CA VAL A 722 -37.20 9.45 20.12
C VAL A 722 -36.83 10.71 19.37
N VAL A 723 -37.42 10.91 18.20
CA VAL A 723 -37.23 12.13 17.40
C VAL A 723 -38.58 12.65 16.93
N LYS A 724 -38.79 13.97 16.97
CA LYS A 724 -40.03 14.58 16.48
C LYS A 724 -40.09 14.48 14.96
N ALA A 725 -41.24 14.15 14.39
CA ALA A 725 -41.38 14.05 12.92
C ALA A 725 -41.03 15.35 12.19
N ALA A 726 -41.28 16.51 12.81
CA ALA A 726 -40.90 17.82 12.27
C ALA A 726 -39.36 18.02 12.15
N GLU A 727 -38.57 17.28 12.94
CA GLU A 727 -37.09 17.33 12.93
C GLU A 727 -36.49 16.34 11.92
N VAL A 728 -37.31 15.49 11.32
CA VAL A 728 -36.89 14.52 10.30
C VAL A 728 -37.22 15.09 8.92
N ARG A 729 -36.21 15.21 8.08
CA ARG A 729 -36.38 15.59 6.67
C ARG A 729 -36.27 14.37 5.77
N ILE A 730 -37.16 14.27 4.80
CA ILE A 730 -37.18 13.18 3.81
C ILE A 730 -36.83 13.77 2.44
N HIS A 731 -35.80 13.18 1.81
CA HIS A 731 -35.27 13.59 0.51
C HIS A 731 -35.07 12.36 -0.39
N PRO A 732 -35.07 12.52 -1.74
CA PRO A 732 -34.87 11.40 -2.66
C PRO A 732 -33.51 10.72 -2.45
N HIS A 733 -33.50 9.39 -2.56
CA HIS A 733 -32.31 8.53 -2.44
C HIS A 733 -31.44 8.60 -3.70
#